data_AF-A0A535GCE4-F1
#
_entry.id   AF-A0A535GCE4-F1
#
_cell.length_a   1.000
_cell.length_b   1.000
_cell.length_c   1.000
_cell.angle_alpha   90.00
_cell.angle_beta   90.00
_cell.angle_gamma   90.00
#
_symmetry.space_group_name_H-M   'P 1'
#
loop_
_entity.id
_entity.type
_entity.pdbx_description
1 polymer ?
#
loop_
_entity_poly.entity_id
_entity_poly.type
_entity_poly.pdbx_seq_one_letter_code
_entity_poly.pdbx_strand_id
1 'polypeptide(L)'
;MRDATLRVYSGRNRPDLTPIYRLFEGLTDVKVEVEMIYHLDVEKRLLDEREDPRADVVVTNSQVAVEAVRGTGIFDPYRAEVARGYDEWLRAPDYAWLSFTAWPRSAMINRRVLPDAGRWPKSIEDLASPRLRGKISIATTNEETTVSHWSAIRAARGDDFAWRLLERLRANGLRTYESNKATREALIRDGNAVAVANSSNVHVFLMEGNPVGEAWLDQEEGGLGTPVESHVVALVKGAKHGDAARAFVDFLLSADTQTLLARMFGETPVNPNAVTGTVRPLAKIRRTPAARTYRATDSRHRNVMWRRRVLSWLSPDGKKLLVTRILRTFAYGYLAVVLGVYLDRLGMDPTQIGLVFTAAIAGSAIMTVFWSLIADRYGRRRTVATMAALMALGGVVFALTNSFLPLLIGAFTGTISATSSEVGVFQTVEQAILPQTAPNERRTWLFSIYNTVANFAGALGSLFAATVGFYASLGLSGADAYRPLFWLYAAIGILNLLIFVTLSAKVERAQVEGERRFIGVHKSAGTVAKLSALFGLDAFAGALVVQSIVSYWFFLRWGLPVADLAVIFFWVGILSGASLLAAGWFAERFVPLAPTSVLAVAFFLARMSISQMDVPTRQSYTMAVVDPDERTATAGITNVARTTASAISPAIAGVAFSAGALSAPFFIAGVLKILYDGLIYLTFRNVHPPEERDRLERRRAAKRAASSRAESRTT
;
A
#
# COMPACT_ATOMS: atom_id res chain seq x y z
N MET A 1 38.53 -4.00 -16.69
CA MET A 1 37.20 -3.46 -16.32
C MET A 1 36.22 -3.36 -17.50
N ARG A 2 36.66 -3.41 -18.77
CA ARG A 2 35.74 -3.42 -19.93
C ARG A 2 34.70 -4.56 -19.82
N ASP A 3 33.44 -4.24 -20.08
CA ASP A 3 32.25 -5.12 -20.02
C ASP A 3 31.75 -5.56 -18.63
N ALA A 4 32.23 -4.97 -17.53
CA ALA A 4 31.66 -5.23 -16.19
C ALA A 4 30.30 -4.52 -16.00
N THR A 5 29.36 -5.18 -15.30
CA THR A 5 28.07 -4.59 -14.91
C THR A 5 28.05 -4.35 -13.41
N LEU A 6 28.05 -3.08 -12.99
CA LEU A 6 27.90 -2.69 -11.59
C LEU A 6 26.43 -2.70 -11.18
N ARG A 7 26.08 -3.45 -10.13
CA ARG A 7 24.73 -3.47 -9.56
C ARG A 7 24.63 -2.59 -8.33
N VAL A 8 23.79 -1.57 -8.39
CA VAL A 8 23.56 -0.61 -7.32
C VAL A 8 22.17 -0.82 -6.74
N TYR A 9 22.10 -1.12 -5.45
CA TYR A 9 20.86 -0.96 -4.70
C TYR A 9 20.77 0.47 -4.21
N SER A 10 19.75 1.20 -4.67
CA SER A 10 19.54 2.59 -4.30
C SER A 10 18.32 2.71 -3.39
N GLY A 11 18.56 3.03 -2.12
CA GLY A 11 17.54 3.51 -1.18
C GLY A 11 17.09 4.95 -1.51
N ARG A 12 17.84 5.65 -2.35
CA ARG A 12 17.65 7.08 -2.62
C ARG A 12 16.66 7.31 -3.76
N ASN A 13 15.49 7.85 -3.45
CA ASN A 13 14.46 8.16 -4.45
C ASN A 13 14.52 9.58 -5.03
N ARG A 14 15.18 10.55 -4.36
CA ARG A 14 15.34 11.95 -4.81
C ARG A 14 16.61 12.61 -4.25
N PRO A 15 17.27 13.50 -5.02
CA PRO A 15 17.21 13.58 -6.47
C PRO A 15 17.63 12.26 -7.12
N ASP A 16 17.06 11.99 -8.30
CA ASP A 16 17.43 10.83 -9.12
C ASP A 16 18.88 10.99 -9.58
N LEU A 17 19.73 10.03 -9.20
CA LEU A 17 21.16 10.00 -9.54
C LEU A 17 21.44 9.40 -10.92
N THR A 18 20.43 9.09 -11.73
CA THR A 18 20.58 8.60 -13.10
C THR A 18 21.63 9.39 -13.92
N PRO A 19 21.66 10.73 -13.91
CA PRO A 19 22.70 11.47 -14.64
C PRO A 19 24.13 11.16 -14.16
N ILE A 20 24.30 10.92 -12.86
CA ILE A 20 25.60 10.59 -12.24
C ILE A 20 26.01 9.17 -12.59
N TYR A 21 25.08 8.22 -12.58
CA TYR A 21 25.34 6.85 -13.03
C TYR A 21 25.76 6.82 -14.50
N ARG A 22 25.04 7.55 -15.38
CA ARG A 22 25.39 7.66 -16.82
C ARG A 22 26.76 8.30 -17.04
N LEU A 23 27.13 9.29 -16.24
CA LEU A 23 28.45 9.90 -16.31
C LEU A 23 29.55 8.88 -15.97
N PHE A 24 29.35 8.08 -14.92
CA PHE A 24 30.28 7.00 -14.58
C PHE A 24 30.41 5.98 -15.71
N GLU A 25 29.30 5.55 -16.32
CA GLU A 25 29.32 4.62 -17.47
C GLU A 25 30.17 5.19 -18.61
N GLY A 26 29.97 6.46 -18.96
CA GLY A 26 30.70 7.13 -20.03
C GLY A 26 32.19 7.33 -19.78
N LEU A 27 32.63 7.32 -18.51
CA LEU A 27 34.04 7.49 -18.12
C LEU A 27 34.79 6.17 -17.96
N THR A 28 34.10 5.04 -17.74
CA THR A 28 34.74 3.80 -17.28
C THR A 28 34.41 2.55 -18.11
N ASP A 29 33.56 2.66 -19.15
CA ASP A 29 33.00 1.53 -19.91
C ASP A 29 32.28 0.47 -19.05
N VAL A 30 32.01 0.77 -17.77
CA VAL A 30 31.26 -0.08 -16.83
C VAL A 30 29.78 0.26 -16.96
N LYS A 31 28.91 -0.74 -17.18
CA LYS A 31 27.46 -0.52 -17.19
C LYS A 31 26.91 -0.48 -15.77
N VAL A 32 26.01 0.44 -15.46
CA VAL A 32 25.38 0.56 -14.12
C VAL A 32 23.93 0.11 -14.19
N GLU A 33 23.59 -0.92 -13.42
CA GLU A 33 22.23 -1.40 -13.20
C GLU A 33 21.76 -0.99 -11.81
N VAL A 34 20.77 -0.11 -11.76
CA VAL A 34 20.24 0.42 -10.50
C VAL A 34 18.90 -0.23 -10.20
N GLU A 35 18.78 -0.84 -9.02
CA GLU A 35 17.52 -1.30 -8.46
C GLU A 35 17.10 -0.35 -7.35
N MET A 36 15.92 0.26 -7.53
CA MET A 36 15.35 1.18 -6.56
C MET A 36 14.63 0.37 -5.49
N ILE A 37 15.15 0.41 -4.27
CA ILE A 37 14.55 -0.26 -3.11
C ILE A 37 14.12 0.84 -2.14
N TYR A 38 12.99 0.65 -1.47
CA TYR A 38 12.57 1.62 -0.46
C TYR A 38 13.66 1.76 0.62
N HIS A 39 14.05 2.99 0.97
CA HIS A 39 15.23 3.29 1.81
C HIS A 39 15.31 2.57 3.17
N LEU A 40 14.19 2.09 3.74
CA LEU A 40 14.20 1.33 5.01
C LEU A 40 14.27 -0.19 4.80
N ASP A 41 14.07 -0.65 3.58
CA ASP A 41 14.08 -2.08 3.23
C ASP A 41 15.39 -2.50 2.55
N VAL A 42 16.22 -1.53 2.11
CA VAL A 42 17.45 -1.82 1.35
C VAL A 42 18.48 -2.57 2.21
N GLU A 43 18.68 -2.19 3.47
CA GLU A 43 19.58 -2.88 4.38
C GLU A 43 19.06 -4.27 4.74
N LYS A 44 17.74 -4.41 4.92
CA LYS A 44 17.11 -5.71 5.15
C LYS A 44 17.30 -6.64 3.96
N ARG A 45 17.14 -6.13 2.74
CA ARG A 45 17.37 -6.91 1.52
C ARG A 45 18.81 -7.42 1.46
N LEU A 46 19.79 -6.57 1.77
CA LEU A 46 21.19 -6.96 1.82
C LEU A 46 21.46 -8.03 2.91
N LEU A 47 20.79 -7.95 4.05
CA LEU A 47 20.87 -8.97 5.09
C LEU A 47 20.32 -10.32 4.63
N ASP A 48 19.17 -10.31 3.94
CA ASP A 48 18.54 -11.52 3.42
C ASP A 48 19.37 -12.15 2.29
N GLU A 49 20.12 -11.34 1.53
CA GLU A 49 20.99 -11.78 0.42
C GLU A 49 22.45 -12.03 0.82
N ARG A 50 22.81 -11.98 2.11
CA ARG A 50 24.21 -12.00 2.56
C ARG A 50 25.04 -13.21 2.10
N GLU A 51 24.38 -14.35 1.82
CA GLU A 51 25.04 -15.59 1.37
C GLU A 51 25.23 -15.66 -0.16
N ASP A 52 24.38 -14.98 -0.96
CA ASP A 52 24.57 -14.76 -2.41
C ASP A 52 24.25 -13.29 -2.74
N PRO A 53 25.19 -12.37 -2.48
CA PRO A 53 24.99 -10.94 -2.74
C PRO A 53 24.64 -10.68 -4.20
N ARG A 54 23.53 -9.96 -4.40
CA ARG A 54 23.04 -9.59 -5.75
C ARG A 54 23.47 -8.19 -6.16
N ALA A 55 23.71 -7.31 -5.19
CA ALA A 55 24.21 -5.96 -5.37
C ALA A 55 25.71 -5.89 -5.09
N ASP A 56 26.38 -4.95 -5.76
CA ASP A 56 27.78 -4.65 -5.55
C ASP A 56 27.97 -3.46 -4.61
N VAL A 57 27.07 -2.47 -4.70
CA VAL A 57 27.09 -1.23 -3.91
C VAL A 57 25.69 -0.90 -3.42
N VAL A 58 25.60 -0.33 -2.22
CA VAL A 58 24.39 0.35 -1.74
C VAL A 58 24.60 1.86 -1.67
N VAL A 59 23.62 2.62 -2.15
CA VAL A 59 23.55 4.08 -2.03
C VAL A 59 22.26 4.44 -1.30
N THR A 60 22.35 5.12 -0.16
CA THR A 60 21.18 5.43 0.67
C THR A 60 21.25 6.83 1.27
N ASN A 61 20.11 7.31 1.74
CA ASN A 61 19.98 8.63 2.34
C ASN A 61 20.20 8.66 3.86
N SER A 62 20.30 7.49 4.49
CA SER A 62 20.32 7.39 5.95
C SER A 62 21.59 6.73 6.46
N GLN A 63 22.49 7.55 7.01
CA GLN A 63 23.65 7.06 7.78
C GLN A 63 23.24 6.17 8.95
N VAL A 64 22.10 6.49 9.60
CA VAL A 64 21.61 5.75 10.76
C VAL A 64 21.21 4.32 10.40
N ALA A 65 20.55 4.14 9.25
CA ALA A 65 20.13 2.82 8.78
C ALA A 65 21.34 1.91 8.49
N VAL A 66 22.36 2.44 7.81
CA VAL A 66 23.60 1.71 7.49
C VAL A 66 24.40 1.38 8.75
N GLU A 67 24.55 2.33 9.67
CA GLU A 67 25.27 2.09 10.93
C GLU A 67 24.55 1.03 11.80
N ALA A 68 23.21 0.98 11.78
CA ALA A 68 22.44 0.01 12.55
C ALA A 68 22.70 -1.45 12.13
N VAL A 69 23.04 -1.68 10.86
CA VAL A 69 23.33 -3.02 10.33
C VAL A 69 24.83 -3.29 10.16
N ARG A 70 25.71 -2.30 10.39
CA ARG A 70 27.17 -2.44 10.21
C ARG A 70 27.75 -3.65 10.95
N GLY A 71 27.31 -3.89 12.19
CA GLY A 71 27.78 -5.00 13.03
C GLY A 71 27.43 -6.41 12.53
N THR A 72 26.64 -6.53 11.47
CA THR A 72 26.25 -7.82 10.88
C THR A 72 27.29 -8.36 9.90
N GLY A 73 28.26 -7.53 9.48
CA GLY A 73 29.33 -7.92 8.57
C GLY A 73 28.94 -8.01 7.10
N ILE A 74 27.79 -7.44 6.70
CA ILE A 74 27.30 -7.42 5.31
C ILE A 74 28.04 -6.44 4.38
N PHE A 75 28.79 -5.49 4.93
CA PHE A 75 29.55 -4.52 4.15
C PHE A 75 31.01 -4.92 4.05
N ASP A 76 31.63 -4.61 2.91
CA ASP A 76 33.07 -4.74 2.69
C ASP A 76 33.75 -3.39 2.99
N PRO A 77 34.55 -3.28 4.06
CA PRO A 77 35.21 -2.03 4.40
C PRO A 77 36.14 -1.51 3.30
N TYR A 78 35.98 -0.23 2.93
CA TYR A 78 36.80 0.40 1.89
C TYR A 78 37.39 1.72 2.35
N ARG A 79 38.72 1.74 2.51
CA ARG A 79 39.46 2.92 2.98
C ARG A 79 39.88 3.82 1.80
N ALA A 80 38.90 4.47 1.19
CA ALA A 80 39.12 5.47 0.13
C ALA A 80 40.06 6.59 0.61
N GLU A 81 40.96 7.07 -0.25
CA GLU A 81 42.00 8.05 0.12
C GLU A 81 41.40 9.34 0.68
N VAL A 82 40.41 9.89 -0.03
CA VAL A 82 39.71 11.13 0.37
C VAL A 82 39.00 11.00 1.71
N ALA A 83 38.49 9.81 2.04
CA ALA A 83 37.75 9.57 3.27
C ALA A 83 38.64 9.44 4.51
N ARG A 84 39.96 9.32 4.36
CA ARG A 84 40.89 9.27 5.50
C ARG A 84 40.89 10.57 6.31
N GLY A 85 40.64 11.69 5.63
CA GLY A 85 40.51 13.01 6.23
C GLY A 85 39.08 13.39 6.65
N TYR A 86 38.11 12.50 6.50
CA TYR A 86 36.74 12.78 6.90
C TYR A 86 36.60 12.80 8.43
N ASP A 87 35.78 13.74 8.91
CA ASP A 87 35.29 13.72 10.29
C ASP A 87 34.64 12.37 10.61
N GLU A 88 34.68 11.97 11.89
CA GLU A 88 34.14 10.69 12.37
C GLU A 88 32.66 10.47 12.01
N TRP A 89 31.88 11.53 11.82
CA TRP A 89 30.46 11.43 11.49
C TRP A 89 30.19 11.26 9.98
N LEU A 90 31.20 11.38 9.13
CA LEU A 90 31.08 11.24 7.66
C LEU A 90 31.55 9.87 7.15
N ARG A 91 31.97 8.98 8.05
CA ARG A 91 32.38 7.62 7.72
C ARG A 91 32.20 6.67 8.90
N ALA A 92 32.12 5.38 8.62
CA ALA A 92 32.23 4.38 9.66
C ALA A 92 33.65 4.38 10.28
N PRO A 93 33.81 4.00 11.56
CA PRO A 93 35.13 3.84 12.17
C PRO A 93 36.03 2.83 11.42
N ASP A 94 35.42 1.76 10.91
CA ASP A 94 36.05 0.69 10.13
C ASP A 94 36.02 0.94 8.62
N TYR A 95 35.45 2.05 8.14
CA TYR A 95 35.23 2.34 6.72
C TYR A 95 34.23 1.40 6.01
N ALA A 96 33.34 0.73 6.75
CA ALA A 96 32.24 -0.06 6.17
C ALA A 96 31.28 0.78 5.31
N TRP A 97 31.16 2.08 5.59
CA TRP A 97 30.34 3.00 4.81
C TRP A 97 30.97 4.41 4.82
N LEU A 98 30.75 5.17 3.75
CA LEU A 98 31.33 6.50 3.51
C LEU A 98 30.26 7.48 3.04
N SER A 99 30.28 8.72 3.54
CA SER A 99 29.37 9.77 3.08
C SER A 99 29.89 10.46 1.82
N PHE A 100 28.99 10.86 0.91
CA PHE A 100 29.38 11.57 -0.32
C PHE A 100 28.71 12.93 -0.50
N THR A 101 27.56 13.20 0.11
CA THR A 101 27.05 14.58 0.28
C THR A 101 26.26 14.70 1.58
N ALA A 102 25.94 15.93 1.98
CA ALA A 102 25.18 16.24 3.19
C ALA A 102 23.93 17.10 2.89
N TRP A 103 22.93 16.97 3.75
CA TRP A 103 21.68 17.73 3.75
C TRP A 103 21.48 18.50 5.07
N PRO A 104 22.01 19.73 5.13
CA PRO A 104 21.67 20.66 6.20
C PRO A 104 20.21 21.13 6.13
N ARG A 105 19.54 21.23 7.28
CA ARG A 105 18.18 21.76 7.42
C ARG A 105 18.19 23.26 7.73
N SER A 106 17.98 24.10 6.72
CA SER A 106 18.03 25.57 6.82
C SER A 106 16.64 26.22 6.74
N ALA A 107 16.58 27.52 7.05
CA ALA A 107 15.36 28.32 6.91
C ALA A 107 15.34 29.04 5.55
N MET A 108 14.49 28.57 4.64
CA MET A 108 14.20 29.23 3.37
C MET A 108 13.36 30.48 3.61
N ILE A 109 13.83 31.63 3.15
CA ILE A 109 13.19 32.93 3.40
C ILE A 109 12.50 33.43 2.14
N ASN A 110 11.25 33.85 2.26
CA ASN A 110 10.57 34.57 1.19
C ASN A 110 11.00 36.04 1.19
N ARG A 111 11.82 36.48 0.23
CA ARG A 111 12.31 37.87 0.19
C ARG A 111 11.21 38.88 -0.15
N ARG A 112 10.06 38.45 -0.69
CA ARG A 112 8.90 39.35 -0.89
C ARG A 112 8.18 39.66 0.42
N VAL A 113 8.20 38.74 1.37
CA VAL A 113 7.53 38.88 2.67
C VAL A 113 8.48 39.40 3.75
N LEU A 114 9.76 39.00 3.68
CA LEU A 114 10.81 39.38 4.63
C LEU A 114 12.07 39.87 3.87
N PRO A 115 12.02 41.08 3.28
CA PRO A 115 13.09 41.60 2.42
C PRO A 115 14.37 41.98 3.17
N ASP A 116 14.23 42.43 4.43
CA ASP A 116 15.35 42.85 5.26
C ASP A 116 16.07 41.64 5.88
N ALA A 117 17.28 41.37 5.39
CA ALA A 117 18.14 40.28 5.87
C ALA A 117 18.52 40.42 7.35
N GLY A 118 18.59 41.64 7.89
CA GLY A 118 18.86 41.89 9.31
C GLY A 118 17.74 41.39 10.22
N ARG A 119 16.54 41.15 9.67
CA ARG A 119 15.38 40.61 10.40
C ARG A 119 15.19 39.11 10.20
N TRP A 120 16.07 38.41 9.50
CA TRP A 120 15.91 36.97 9.33
C TRP A 120 16.06 36.24 10.68
N PRO A 121 15.35 35.12 10.91
CA PRO A 121 15.52 34.36 12.14
C PRO A 121 16.96 33.86 12.27
N LYS A 122 17.51 33.96 13.49
CA LYS A 122 18.87 33.52 13.83
C LYS A 122 18.85 32.20 14.60
N SER A 123 17.76 31.88 15.29
CA SER A 123 17.57 30.63 16.03
C SER A 123 16.27 29.92 15.63
N ILE A 124 16.19 28.62 15.91
CA ILE A 124 14.94 27.85 15.77
C ILE A 124 13.81 28.41 16.66
N GLU A 125 14.16 29.02 17.80
CA GLU A 125 13.19 29.65 18.70
C GLU A 125 12.61 30.95 18.14
N ASP A 126 13.38 31.69 17.32
CA ASP A 126 12.91 32.91 16.68
C ASP A 126 11.73 32.66 15.74
N LEU A 127 11.58 31.44 15.22
CA LEU A 127 10.44 31.04 14.41
C LEU A 127 9.12 31.12 15.20
N ALA A 128 9.17 31.02 16.53
CA ALA A 128 8.01 31.20 17.41
C ALA A 128 7.76 32.66 17.82
N SER A 129 8.50 33.62 17.27
CA SER A 129 8.32 35.04 17.60
C SER A 129 7.00 35.61 17.05
N PRO A 130 6.34 36.56 17.74
CA PRO A 130 5.08 37.14 17.29
C PRO A 130 5.12 37.76 15.89
N ARG A 131 6.28 38.27 15.47
CA ARG A 131 6.50 38.84 14.12
C ARG A 131 6.34 37.81 12.98
N LEU A 132 6.51 36.53 13.27
CA LEU A 132 6.38 35.42 12.32
C LEU A 132 5.08 34.62 12.51
N ARG A 133 4.14 35.14 13.30
CA ARG A 133 2.86 34.47 13.58
C ARG A 133 2.10 34.15 12.30
N GLY A 134 1.76 32.88 12.12
CA GLY A 134 1.04 32.39 10.94
C GLY A 134 1.85 32.39 9.65
N LYS A 135 3.17 32.64 9.69
CA LYS A 135 4.04 32.81 8.53
C LYS A 135 5.17 31.79 8.44
N ILE A 136 5.24 30.84 9.36
CA ILE A 136 6.22 29.75 9.35
C ILE A 136 5.60 28.50 8.74
N SER A 137 6.40 27.78 7.97
CA SER A 137 6.03 26.51 7.39
C SER A 137 7.11 25.45 7.56
N ILE A 138 6.68 24.20 7.70
CA ILE A 138 7.56 23.02 7.67
C ILE A 138 6.80 21.86 7.04
N ALA A 139 7.50 20.90 6.43
CA ALA A 139 6.84 19.67 6.02
C ALA A 139 6.31 18.92 7.25
N THR A 140 5.27 18.14 7.06
CA THR A 140 4.76 17.20 8.06
C THR A 140 5.77 16.07 8.31
N THR A 141 5.48 15.21 9.29
CA THR A 141 6.26 14.00 9.57
C THR A 141 6.19 12.94 8.47
N ASN A 142 5.49 13.21 7.35
CA ASN A 142 5.55 12.39 6.13
C ASN A 142 6.97 12.42 5.54
N GLU A 143 7.72 13.50 5.77
CA GLU A 143 9.12 13.64 5.37
C GLU A 143 10.04 13.13 6.49
N GLU A 144 10.86 12.12 6.19
CA GLU A 144 11.89 11.60 7.12
C GLU A 144 12.77 12.73 7.68
N THR A 145 13.16 13.66 6.81
CA THR A 145 13.96 14.86 7.14
C THR A 145 13.31 15.78 8.19
N THR A 146 11.97 15.78 8.31
CA THR A 146 11.27 16.49 9.39
C THR A 146 11.38 15.70 10.70
N VAL A 147 11.26 14.37 10.63
CA VAL A 147 11.38 13.50 11.80
C VAL A 147 12.79 13.57 12.37
N SER A 148 13.82 13.49 11.52
CA SER A 148 15.21 13.60 11.93
C SER A 148 15.56 14.98 12.45
N HIS A 149 15.03 16.05 11.85
CA HIS A 149 15.17 17.42 12.36
C HIS A 149 14.73 17.52 13.83
N TRP A 150 13.51 17.06 14.16
CA TRP A 150 13.03 17.09 15.54
C TRP A 150 13.75 16.09 16.44
N SER A 151 14.17 14.93 15.91
CA SER A 151 14.94 13.94 16.67
C SER A 151 16.32 14.48 17.06
N ALA A 152 16.98 15.24 16.19
CA ALA A 152 18.25 15.90 16.47
C ALA A 152 18.09 16.97 17.56
N ILE A 153 17.01 17.78 17.51
CA ILE A 153 16.71 18.77 18.54
C ILE A 153 16.48 18.10 19.90
N ARG A 154 15.69 17.02 19.94
CA ARG A 154 15.44 16.22 21.15
C ARG A 154 16.73 15.63 21.71
N ALA A 155 17.57 15.05 20.86
CA ALA A 155 18.83 14.46 21.27
C ALA A 155 19.81 15.50 21.84
N ALA A 156 19.82 16.71 21.29
CA ALA A 156 20.75 17.77 21.69
C ALA A 156 20.29 18.61 22.90
N ARG A 157 18.98 18.79 23.11
CA ARG A 157 18.42 19.69 24.15
C ARG A 157 17.38 19.06 25.06
N GLY A 158 17.06 17.77 24.86
CA GLY A 158 16.07 17.02 25.62
C GLY A 158 14.64 17.16 25.09
N ASP A 159 13.79 16.22 25.50
CA ASP A 159 12.39 16.13 25.08
C ASP A 159 11.57 17.35 25.51
N ASP A 160 11.79 17.83 26.74
CA ASP A 160 11.12 19.00 27.30
C ASP A 160 11.32 20.28 26.47
N PHE A 161 12.54 20.52 26.01
CA PHE A 161 12.84 21.67 25.16
C PHE A 161 12.11 21.55 23.81
N ALA A 162 12.20 20.38 23.17
CA ALA A 162 11.60 20.14 21.87
C ALA A 162 10.07 20.28 21.89
N TRP A 163 9.40 19.72 22.90
CA TRP A 163 7.94 19.80 23.04
C TRP A 163 7.47 21.24 23.30
N ARG A 164 8.15 21.98 24.19
CA ARG A 164 7.82 23.40 24.44
C ARG A 164 8.01 24.25 23.18
N LEU A 165 9.06 24.01 22.41
CA LEU A 165 9.29 24.72 21.15
C LEU A 165 8.18 24.43 20.14
N LEU A 166 7.79 23.16 19.98
CA LEU A 166 6.68 22.75 19.10
C LEU A 166 5.35 23.39 19.52
N GLU A 167 5.04 23.41 20.82
CA GLU A 167 3.85 24.08 21.36
C GLU A 167 3.85 25.57 21.05
N ARG A 168 4.98 26.25 21.26
CA ARG A 168 5.14 27.67 20.93
C ARG A 168 4.96 27.94 19.43
N LEU A 169 5.57 27.12 18.57
CA LEU A 169 5.42 27.25 17.11
C LEU A 169 3.97 27.03 16.68
N ARG A 170 3.30 26.02 17.25
CA ARG A 170 1.89 25.73 16.98
C ARG A 170 0.97 26.87 17.45
N ALA A 171 1.18 27.38 18.65
CA ALA A 171 0.47 28.55 19.17
C ALA A 171 0.72 29.81 18.31
N ASN A 172 1.91 29.90 17.73
CA ASN A 172 2.29 30.94 16.78
C ASN A 172 1.81 30.68 15.34
N GLY A 173 0.97 29.67 15.10
CA GLY A 173 0.35 29.42 13.79
C GLY A 173 1.27 28.74 12.77
N LEU A 174 2.17 27.85 13.21
CA LEU A 174 2.96 27.00 12.32
C LEU A 174 2.07 26.27 11.30
N ARG A 175 2.35 26.47 10.01
CA ARG A 175 1.70 25.78 8.90
C ARG A 175 2.49 24.53 8.53
N THR A 176 1.80 23.48 8.12
CA THR A 176 2.44 22.22 7.70
C THR A 176 1.95 21.77 6.34
N TYR A 177 2.85 21.25 5.51
CA TYR A 177 2.52 20.72 4.17
C TYR A 177 2.95 19.27 4.01
N GLU A 178 2.41 18.55 3.02
CA GLU A 178 2.64 17.11 2.87
C GLU A 178 4.08 16.73 2.51
N SER A 179 4.85 17.65 1.93
CA SER A 179 6.22 17.38 1.49
C SER A 179 7.13 18.62 1.59
N ASN A 180 8.44 18.43 1.51
CA ASN A 180 9.40 19.53 1.42
C ASN A 180 9.19 20.35 0.14
N LYS A 181 8.80 19.71 -0.97
CA LYS A 181 8.41 20.38 -2.22
C LYS A 181 7.18 21.27 -2.01
N ALA A 182 6.11 20.73 -1.43
CA ALA A 182 4.90 21.49 -1.14
C ALA A 182 5.19 22.65 -0.16
N THR A 183 6.08 22.44 0.81
CA THR A 183 6.51 23.47 1.76
C THR A 183 7.24 24.62 1.06
N ARG A 184 8.18 24.33 0.13
CA ARG A 184 8.86 25.39 -0.65
C ARG A 184 7.91 26.12 -1.60
N GLU A 185 6.98 25.43 -2.26
CA GLU A 185 6.02 26.07 -3.16
C GLU A 185 5.03 26.95 -2.40
N ALA A 186 4.56 26.48 -1.24
CA ALA A 186 3.73 27.24 -0.32
C ALA A 186 4.42 28.49 0.23
N LEU A 187 5.76 28.52 0.25
CA LEU A 187 6.51 29.71 0.66
C LEU A 187 6.09 30.94 -0.16
N ILE A 188 5.93 30.76 -1.48
CA ILE A 188 5.49 31.83 -2.39
C ILE A 188 3.97 31.87 -2.48
N ARG A 189 3.33 30.72 -2.75
CA ARG A 189 1.88 30.62 -2.99
C ARG A 189 1.05 31.15 -1.84
N ASP A 190 1.41 30.78 -0.61
CA ASP A 190 0.61 31.06 0.59
C ASP A 190 1.16 32.25 1.41
N GLY A 191 2.17 32.94 0.87
CA GLY A 191 2.80 34.10 1.50
C GLY A 191 3.50 33.78 2.82
N ASN A 192 4.02 32.55 3.00
CA ASN A 192 4.83 32.25 4.20
C ASN A 192 6.12 33.08 4.16
N ALA A 193 6.58 33.53 5.33
CA ALA A 193 7.84 34.25 5.44
C ALA A 193 9.03 33.29 5.49
N VAL A 194 8.86 32.13 6.12
CA VAL A 194 9.92 31.14 6.34
C VAL A 194 9.40 29.72 6.13
N ALA A 195 10.18 28.90 5.42
CA ALA A 195 9.99 27.45 5.30
C ALA A 195 11.24 26.72 5.81
N VAL A 196 11.08 25.82 6.78
CA VAL A 196 12.21 24.98 7.25
C VAL A 196 12.37 23.82 6.27
N ALA A 197 13.33 24.00 5.36
CA ALA A 197 13.76 23.21 4.21
C ALA A 197 15.00 22.33 4.46
N ASN A 198 15.32 21.40 3.55
CA ASN A 198 16.72 21.05 3.27
C ASN A 198 17.32 22.18 2.40
N SER A 199 18.59 22.53 2.62
CA SER A 199 19.28 23.58 1.85
C SER A 199 19.27 23.34 0.34
N SER A 200 19.28 22.09 -0.11
CA SER A 200 19.10 21.70 -1.52
C SER A 200 17.78 22.22 -2.11
N ASN A 201 16.70 22.24 -1.34
CA ASN A 201 15.43 22.83 -1.79
C ASN A 201 15.55 24.36 -1.94
N VAL A 202 16.38 25.02 -1.12
CA VAL A 202 16.62 26.47 -1.23
C VAL A 202 17.41 26.80 -2.50
N HIS A 203 18.40 25.96 -2.82
CA HIS A 203 19.18 26.07 -4.05
C HIS A 203 18.31 25.88 -5.29
N VAL A 204 17.53 24.80 -5.37
CA VAL A 204 16.69 24.49 -6.55
C VAL A 204 15.61 25.57 -6.76
N PHE A 205 14.74 25.77 -5.77
CA PHE A 205 14.45 27.09 -5.22
C PHE A 205 14.78 28.35 -6.03
N LEU A 206 15.97 28.84 -5.72
CA LEU A 206 16.65 30.01 -6.24
C LEU A 206 17.00 29.87 -7.73
N MET A 207 17.46 28.69 -8.17
CA MET A 207 17.81 28.43 -9.57
C MET A 207 16.59 28.42 -10.50
N GLU A 208 15.40 28.09 -9.98
CA GLU A 208 14.12 28.27 -10.67
C GLU A 208 13.72 29.76 -10.81
N GLY A 209 14.52 30.71 -10.31
CA GLY A 209 14.29 32.16 -10.42
C GLY A 209 13.42 32.75 -9.31
N ASN A 210 13.13 32.00 -8.26
CA ASN A 210 12.26 32.45 -7.18
C ASN A 210 12.98 33.40 -6.21
N PRO A 211 12.28 34.39 -5.62
CA PRO A 211 12.88 35.41 -4.75
C PRO A 211 13.09 34.87 -3.33
N VAL A 212 13.97 33.88 -3.19
CA VAL A 212 14.25 33.21 -1.92
C VAL A 212 15.62 33.57 -1.34
N GLY A 213 15.69 33.61 -0.02
CA GLY A 213 16.91 33.68 0.77
C GLY A 213 17.10 32.44 1.61
N GLU A 214 18.26 32.34 2.27
CA GLU A 214 18.57 31.24 3.17
C GLU A 214 19.12 31.79 4.49
N ALA A 215 18.42 31.53 5.58
CA ALA A 215 18.87 31.81 6.93
C ALA A 215 19.37 30.52 7.59
N TRP A 216 20.53 30.62 8.22
CA TRP A 216 21.20 29.51 8.89
C TRP A 216 21.03 29.67 10.40
N LEU A 217 20.19 28.80 10.97
CA LEU A 217 19.77 28.92 12.37
C LEU A 217 20.84 28.36 13.32
N ASP A 218 20.88 28.96 14.51
CA ASP A 218 21.63 28.51 15.68
C ASP A 218 23.14 28.37 15.44
N GLN A 219 23.71 29.27 14.63
CA GLN A 219 25.13 29.26 14.26
C GLN A 219 26.05 30.00 15.24
N GLU A 220 25.51 30.87 16.09
CA GLU A 220 26.26 31.58 17.15
C GLU A 220 26.72 30.61 18.25
N GLU A 221 27.74 30.97 19.03
CA GLU A 221 28.25 30.16 20.15
C GLU A 221 27.14 29.84 21.17
N GLY A 222 27.11 28.62 21.72
CA GLY A 222 25.99 28.14 22.56
C GLY A 222 24.68 27.81 21.81
N GLY A 223 24.55 28.19 20.54
CA GLY A 223 23.47 27.77 19.64
C GLY A 223 23.36 26.26 19.47
N LEU A 224 22.15 25.80 19.13
CA LEU A 224 21.84 24.40 18.85
C LEU A 224 22.62 23.79 17.68
N GLY A 225 23.08 24.61 16.73
CA GLY A 225 23.58 24.15 15.43
C GLY A 225 22.47 23.68 14.50
N THR A 226 22.81 23.50 13.22
CA THR A 226 21.92 23.03 12.16
C THR A 226 21.87 21.49 12.15
N PRO A 227 20.69 20.86 12.15
CA PRO A 227 20.59 19.42 11.89
C PRO A 227 21.10 19.10 10.48
N VAL A 228 22.00 18.13 10.38
CA VAL A 228 22.62 17.70 9.11
C VAL A 228 22.52 16.19 8.99
N GLU A 229 21.99 15.72 7.87
CA GLU A 229 22.06 14.32 7.46
C GLU A 229 23.14 14.14 6.40
N SER A 230 23.63 12.91 6.24
CA SER A 230 24.59 12.57 5.19
C SER A 230 24.09 11.37 4.37
N HIS A 231 24.33 11.44 3.06
CA HIS A 231 24.08 10.35 2.14
C HIS A 231 25.29 9.44 2.09
N VAL A 232 25.03 8.15 2.04
CA VAL A 232 26.03 7.12 2.30
C VAL A 232 26.12 6.17 1.13
N VAL A 233 27.36 5.76 0.85
CA VAL A 233 27.70 4.66 -0.04
C VAL A 233 28.46 3.59 0.74
N ALA A 234 28.15 2.31 0.47
CA ALA A 234 28.86 1.17 1.06
C ALA A 234 29.02 0.04 0.04
N LEU A 235 30.15 -0.66 0.10
CA LEU A 235 30.38 -1.87 -0.70
C LEU A 235 29.70 -3.06 -0.03
N VAL A 236 29.10 -3.94 -0.82
CA VAL A 236 28.49 -5.17 -0.31
C VAL A 236 29.56 -6.27 -0.23
N LYS A 237 29.66 -6.94 0.93
CA LYS A 237 30.61 -8.04 1.11
C LYS A 237 30.22 -9.23 0.26
N GLY A 238 31.19 -9.79 -0.47
CA GLY A 238 30.94 -10.91 -1.40
C GLY A 238 30.32 -10.48 -2.75
N ALA A 239 30.31 -9.18 -3.04
CA ALA A 239 29.92 -8.63 -4.33
C ALA A 239 30.70 -9.25 -5.51
N LYS A 240 30.02 -9.39 -6.66
CA LYS A 240 30.56 -10.07 -7.84
C LYS A 240 31.53 -9.17 -8.62
N HIS A 241 31.37 -7.85 -8.52
CA HIS A 241 32.14 -6.87 -9.28
C HIS A 241 32.86 -5.85 -8.38
N GLY A 242 33.66 -6.32 -7.42
CA GLY A 242 34.32 -5.48 -6.40
C GLY A 242 35.19 -4.35 -6.95
N ASP A 243 35.89 -4.55 -8.08
CA ASP A 243 36.73 -3.50 -8.68
C ASP A 243 35.91 -2.35 -9.26
N ALA A 244 34.83 -2.67 -9.99
CA ALA A 244 33.89 -1.69 -10.51
C ALA A 244 33.18 -0.94 -9.37
N ALA A 245 32.86 -1.66 -8.29
CA ALA A 245 32.24 -1.11 -7.09
C ALA A 245 33.14 -0.09 -6.37
N ARG A 246 34.43 -0.42 -6.18
CA ARG A 246 35.43 0.51 -5.63
C ARG A 246 35.61 1.74 -6.50
N ALA A 247 35.75 1.56 -7.81
CA ALA A 247 35.85 2.67 -8.76
C ALA A 247 34.63 3.60 -8.71
N PHE A 248 33.43 3.04 -8.54
CA PHE A 248 32.20 3.82 -8.39
C PHE A 248 32.14 4.59 -7.06
N VAL A 249 32.59 3.98 -5.95
CA VAL A 249 32.74 4.68 -4.67
C VAL A 249 33.71 5.85 -4.80
N ASP A 250 34.89 5.64 -5.38
CA ASP A 250 35.87 6.72 -5.59
C ASP A 250 35.32 7.82 -6.49
N PHE A 251 34.58 7.45 -7.54
CA PHE A 251 33.90 8.40 -8.42
C PHE A 251 32.88 9.26 -7.66
N LEU A 252 32.03 8.67 -6.82
CA LEU A 252 31.06 9.42 -6.00
C LEU A 252 31.76 10.32 -4.97
N LEU A 253 32.88 9.88 -4.41
CA LEU A 253 33.63 10.64 -3.41
C LEU A 253 34.54 11.72 -4.04
N SER A 254 34.72 11.71 -5.36
CA SER A 254 35.57 12.67 -6.06
C SER A 254 35.06 14.12 -5.95
N ALA A 255 35.99 15.07 -6.01
CA ALA A 255 35.68 16.50 -5.91
C ALA A 255 34.77 16.94 -7.06
N ASP A 256 35.05 16.47 -8.28
CA ASP A 256 34.29 16.82 -9.48
C ASP A 256 32.84 16.34 -9.42
N THR A 257 32.61 15.09 -9.00
CA THR A 257 31.26 14.54 -8.84
C THR A 257 30.47 15.30 -7.78
N GLN A 258 31.08 15.59 -6.63
CA GLN A 258 30.39 16.35 -5.59
C GLN A 258 30.16 17.82 -5.97
N THR A 259 31.07 18.43 -6.75
CA THR A 259 30.85 19.75 -7.37
C THR A 259 29.66 19.71 -8.33
N LEU A 260 29.53 18.66 -9.13
CA LEU A 260 28.39 18.49 -10.02
C LEU A 260 27.08 18.34 -9.24
N LEU A 261 27.07 17.51 -8.19
CA LEU A 261 25.92 17.33 -7.29
C LEU A 261 25.50 18.66 -6.61
N ALA A 262 26.47 19.46 -6.17
CA ALA A 262 26.20 20.78 -5.61
C ALA A 262 25.56 21.72 -6.62
N ARG A 263 26.08 21.76 -7.86
CA ARG A 263 25.55 22.63 -8.92
C ARG A 263 24.15 22.20 -9.38
N MET A 264 23.97 20.91 -9.66
CA MET A 264 22.73 20.37 -10.22
C MET A 264 21.60 20.33 -9.19
N PHE A 265 21.92 19.94 -7.95
CA PHE A 265 20.90 19.56 -6.97
C PHE A 265 21.00 20.34 -5.66
N GLY A 266 22.00 21.21 -5.49
CA GLY A 266 22.19 21.94 -4.23
C GLY A 266 22.66 21.04 -3.08
N GLU A 267 23.20 19.87 -3.38
CA GLU A 267 23.76 18.94 -2.40
C GLU A 267 25.01 19.55 -1.77
N THR A 268 25.18 19.47 -0.44
CA THR A 268 26.38 20.01 0.21
C THR A 268 27.52 19.00 0.09
N PRO A 269 28.64 19.34 -0.58
CA PRO A 269 29.79 18.44 -0.66
C PRO A 269 30.41 18.17 0.71
N VAL A 270 30.89 16.95 0.90
CA VAL A 270 31.68 16.53 2.07
C VAL A 270 33.17 16.42 1.72
N ASN A 271 33.50 16.31 0.44
CA ASN A 271 34.87 16.39 -0.06
C ASN A 271 35.35 17.85 0.06
N PRO A 272 36.45 18.12 0.80
CA PRO A 272 36.93 19.47 1.04
C PRO A 272 37.42 20.19 -0.22
N ASN A 273 37.77 19.45 -1.28
CA ASN A 273 38.25 20.00 -2.54
C ASN A 273 37.12 20.30 -3.54
N ALA A 274 35.87 19.92 -3.23
CA ALA A 274 34.75 20.20 -4.11
C ALA A 274 34.35 21.68 -4.07
N VAL A 275 34.12 22.26 -5.24
CA VAL A 275 33.54 23.60 -5.40
C VAL A 275 32.05 23.58 -5.08
N THR A 276 31.61 24.39 -4.11
CA THR A 276 30.22 24.39 -3.62
C THR A 276 29.29 25.41 -4.32
N GLY A 277 29.86 26.42 -4.98
CA GLY A 277 29.08 27.45 -5.67
C GLY A 277 28.16 28.22 -4.73
N THR A 278 26.85 28.21 -5.01
CA THR A 278 25.80 28.84 -4.18
C THR A 278 25.46 28.04 -2.91
N VAL A 279 25.94 26.80 -2.81
CA VAL A 279 25.76 25.97 -1.61
C VAL A 279 26.77 26.39 -0.55
N ARG A 280 26.31 26.54 0.69
CA ARG A 280 27.18 26.88 1.82
C ARG A 280 28.16 25.73 2.10
N PRO A 281 29.48 25.98 2.20
CA PRO A 281 30.45 24.94 2.53
C PRO A 281 30.17 24.30 3.88
N LEU A 282 30.29 22.97 3.96
CA LEU A 282 30.02 22.21 5.18
C LEU A 282 30.87 22.68 6.37
N ALA A 283 32.13 23.03 6.15
CA ALA A 283 33.03 23.57 7.17
C ALA A 283 32.56 24.91 7.77
N LYS A 284 31.65 25.62 7.11
CA LYS A 284 31.05 26.88 7.58
C LYS A 284 29.68 26.68 8.23
N ILE A 285 29.29 25.43 8.49
CA ILE A 285 28.01 25.07 9.11
C ILE A 285 28.31 24.44 10.47
N ARG A 286 27.91 25.13 11.55
CA ARG A 286 27.89 24.53 12.87
C ARG A 286 26.73 23.55 12.93
N ARG A 287 27.04 22.25 12.99
CA ARG A 287 26.04 21.18 13.07
C ARG A 287 25.47 21.00 14.47
N THR A 288 24.24 20.49 14.56
CA THR A 288 23.69 20.00 15.81
C THR A 288 24.55 18.83 16.31
N PRO A 289 25.05 18.84 17.56
CA PRO A 289 25.82 17.73 18.09
C PRO A 289 24.99 16.45 18.07
N ALA A 290 25.51 15.38 17.47
CA ALA A 290 24.95 14.06 17.67
C ALA A 290 25.20 13.65 19.13
N ALA A 291 24.19 13.13 19.83
CA ALA A 291 24.41 12.53 21.14
C ALA A 291 25.50 11.46 21.02
N ARG A 292 26.58 11.59 21.79
CA ARG A 292 27.64 10.57 21.87
C ARG A 292 26.98 9.24 22.21
N THR A 293 27.00 8.31 21.26
CA THR A 293 26.64 6.90 21.38
C THR A 293 25.21 6.58 21.86
N TYR A 294 24.35 6.17 20.93
CA TYR A 294 23.44 5.04 21.22
C TYR A 294 24.33 3.78 21.28
N ARG A 295 25.09 3.64 22.38
CA ARG A 295 25.88 2.44 22.64
C ARG A 295 24.87 1.30 22.72
N ALA A 296 25.08 0.27 21.91
CA ALA A 296 24.35 -0.99 21.91
C ALA A 296 24.59 -1.79 23.22
N THR A 297 24.31 -1.18 24.36
CA THR A 297 24.38 -1.76 25.70
C THR A 297 23.12 -1.37 26.46
N ASP A 298 21.97 -1.83 25.98
CA ASP A 298 20.92 -2.22 26.91
C ASP A 298 20.04 -3.33 26.32
N SER A 299 20.64 -4.52 26.26
CA SER A 299 19.97 -5.77 25.91
C SER A 299 18.95 -6.23 26.96
N ARG A 300 18.75 -5.49 28.06
CA ARG A 300 17.78 -5.82 29.13
C ARG A 300 16.46 -5.07 29.01
N HIS A 301 16.40 -3.94 28.31
CA HIS A 301 15.14 -3.21 28.07
C HIS A 301 14.32 -3.70 26.86
N ARG A 302 14.82 -4.70 26.10
CA ARG A 302 14.10 -5.26 24.93
C ARG A 302 12.82 -6.00 25.28
N ASN A 303 12.64 -6.49 26.51
CA ASN A 303 11.46 -7.30 26.86
C ASN A 303 10.25 -6.51 27.39
N VAL A 304 10.37 -5.19 27.60
CA VAL A 304 9.27 -4.38 28.15
C VAL A 304 8.61 -3.47 27.10
N MET A 305 9.27 -3.15 25.97
CA MET A 305 8.70 -2.26 24.95
C MET A 305 7.79 -2.94 23.90
N TRP A 306 7.89 -4.26 23.69
CA TRP A 306 7.01 -4.97 22.75
C TRP A 306 5.53 -5.01 23.19
N ARG A 307 5.23 -4.75 24.47
CA ARG A 307 3.87 -4.82 25.01
C ARG A 307 3.00 -3.57 24.81
N ARG A 308 3.49 -2.49 24.16
CA ARG A 308 2.64 -1.34 23.80
C ARG A 308 2.56 -1.06 22.28
N ARG A 309 1.72 -1.91 21.67
CA ARG A 309 0.70 -1.65 20.64
C ARG A 309 1.19 -1.33 19.22
N VAL A 310 1.26 -2.39 18.41
CA VAL A 310 1.30 -2.43 16.93
C VAL A 310 0.27 -1.50 16.25
N LEU A 311 -0.82 -1.12 16.94
CA LEU A 311 -1.90 -0.25 16.47
C LEU A 311 -2.00 1.09 17.24
N SER A 312 -0.94 1.55 17.92
CA SER A 312 -0.94 2.80 18.69
C SER A 312 -1.24 4.04 17.83
N TRP A 313 -0.82 4.01 16.56
CA TRP A 313 -1.03 5.04 15.54
C TRP A 313 -2.47 5.13 15.01
N LEU A 314 -3.33 4.17 15.35
CA LEU A 314 -4.72 4.15 14.91
C LEU A 314 -5.63 4.84 15.93
N SER A 315 -6.49 5.74 15.46
CA SER A 315 -7.49 6.40 16.30
C SER A 315 -8.45 5.38 16.94
N PRO A 316 -9.15 5.75 18.04
CA PRO A 316 -10.17 4.88 18.62
C PRO A 316 -11.24 4.45 17.59
N ASP A 317 -11.63 5.35 16.69
CA ASP A 317 -12.59 5.04 15.61
C ASP A 317 -11.99 4.03 14.61
N GLY A 318 -10.72 4.19 14.22
CA GLY A 318 -10.08 3.20 13.34
C GLY A 318 -9.98 1.81 13.98
N LYS A 319 -9.71 1.74 15.29
CA LYS A 319 -9.72 0.46 16.04
C LYS A 319 -11.11 -0.16 16.08
N LYS A 320 -12.16 0.64 16.30
CA LYS A 320 -13.54 0.18 16.25
C LYS A 320 -13.89 -0.38 14.87
N LEU A 321 -13.50 0.30 13.78
CA LEU A 321 -13.72 -0.19 12.42
C LEU A 321 -12.99 -1.51 12.11
N LEU A 322 -11.76 -1.69 12.64
CA LEU A 322 -11.08 -2.98 12.53
C LEU A 322 -11.82 -4.09 13.29
N VAL A 323 -12.31 -3.82 14.49
CA VAL A 323 -13.08 -4.79 15.28
C VAL A 323 -14.38 -5.17 14.59
N THR A 324 -15.15 -4.19 14.10
CA THR A 324 -16.41 -4.47 13.40
C THR A 324 -16.18 -5.27 12.12
N ARG A 325 -15.11 -4.95 11.39
CA ARG A 325 -14.69 -5.73 10.21
C ARG A 325 -14.36 -7.18 10.57
N ILE A 326 -13.60 -7.44 11.64
CA ILE A 326 -13.29 -8.80 12.13
C ILE A 326 -14.58 -9.57 12.41
N LEU A 327 -15.47 -8.97 13.22
CA LEU A 327 -16.69 -9.63 13.66
C LEU A 327 -17.57 -10.02 12.48
N ARG A 328 -17.76 -9.12 11.50
CA ARG A 328 -18.57 -9.39 10.30
C ARG A 328 -17.93 -10.44 9.40
N THR A 329 -16.65 -10.32 9.10
CA THR A 329 -15.97 -11.24 8.19
C THR A 329 -15.85 -12.64 8.78
N PHE A 330 -15.67 -12.76 10.09
CA PHE A 330 -15.85 -14.02 10.81
C PHE A 330 -17.25 -14.61 10.59
N ALA A 331 -18.30 -13.78 10.68
CA ALA A 331 -19.67 -14.20 10.44
C ALA A 331 -19.90 -14.68 9.01
N TYR A 332 -19.41 -13.94 8.01
CA TYR A 332 -19.47 -14.34 6.61
C TYR A 332 -18.66 -15.60 6.33
N GLY A 333 -17.57 -15.82 7.07
CA GLY A 333 -16.74 -17.01 6.99
C GLY A 333 -17.51 -18.30 7.26
N TYR A 334 -18.25 -18.40 8.37
CA TYR A 334 -19.07 -19.60 8.63
C TYR A 334 -20.28 -19.66 7.70
N LEU A 335 -20.92 -18.52 7.38
CA LEU A 335 -22.08 -18.52 6.48
C LEU A 335 -21.72 -19.04 5.08
N ALA A 336 -20.52 -18.72 4.58
CA ALA A 336 -20.03 -19.23 3.30
C ALA A 336 -19.93 -20.76 3.26
N VAL A 337 -19.85 -21.42 4.41
CA VAL A 337 -19.83 -22.88 4.54
C VAL A 337 -21.24 -23.42 4.76
N VAL A 338 -21.99 -22.85 5.69
CA VAL A 338 -23.24 -23.44 6.19
C VAL A 338 -24.50 -23.05 5.44
N LEU A 339 -24.53 -21.91 4.74
CA LEU A 339 -25.77 -21.31 4.24
C LEU A 339 -26.52 -22.24 3.27
N GLY A 340 -25.83 -22.83 2.29
CA GLY A 340 -26.45 -23.75 1.34
C GLY A 340 -26.97 -25.02 1.98
N VAL A 341 -26.16 -25.64 2.84
CA VAL A 341 -26.55 -26.84 3.58
C VAL A 341 -27.71 -26.56 4.54
N TYR A 342 -27.73 -25.39 5.17
CA TYR A 342 -28.83 -24.98 6.04
C TYR A 342 -30.16 -24.87 5.30
N LEU A 343 -30.17 -24.20 4.15
CA LEU A 343 -31.38 -24.02 3.34
C LEU A 343 -31.90 -25.36 2.80
N ASP A 344 -31.00 -26.27 2.42
CA ASP A 344 -31.34 -27.65 2.06
C ASP A 344 -31.99 -28.41 3.23
N ARG A 345 -31.43 -28.28 4.45
CA ARG A 345 -32.00 -28.86 5.68
C ARG A 345 -33.34 -28.24 6.09
N LEU A 346 -33.66 -27.04 5.62
CA LEU A 346 -34.99 -26.44 5.76
C LEU A 346 -36.01 -27.02 4.76
N GLY A 347 -35.57 -27.86 3.82
CA GLY A 347 -36.40 -28.50 2.80
C GLY A 347 -36.48 -27.72 1.48
N MET A 348 -35.58 -26.75 1.25
CA MET A 348 -35.55 -26.01 -0.01
C MET A 348 -34.89 -26.81 -1.12
N ASP A 349 -35.43 -26.71 -2.33
CA ASP A 349 -34.80 -27.29 -3.50
C ASP A 349 -33.57 -26.47 -3.96
N PRO A 350 -32.65 -27.04 -4.76
CA PRO A 350 -31.45 -26.32 -5.20
C PRO A 350 -31.73 -25.03 -5.99
N THR A 351 -32.86 -24.92 -6.69
CA THR A 351 -33.25 -23.69 -7.41
C THR A 351 -33.59 -22.58 -6.43
N GLN A 352 -34.39 -22.88 -5.39
CA GLN A 352 -34.69 -21.94 -4.30
C GLN A 352 -33.41 -21.47 -3.60
N ILE A 353 -32.49 -22.39 -3.30
CA ILE A 353 -31.20 -22.06 -2.69
C ILE A 353 -30.39 -21.12 -3.59
N GLY A 354 -30.33 -21.40 -4.89
CA GLY A 354 -29.70 -20.54 -5.89
C GLY A 354 -30.32 -19.13 -5.95
N LEU A 355 -31.64 -19.01 -5.79
CA LEU A 355 -32.33 -17.72 -5.72
C LEU A 355 -32.00 -16.95 -4.44
N VAL A 356 -31.85 -17.62 -3.29
CA VAL A 356 -31.42 -16.98 -2.03
C VAL A 356 -29.98 -16.46 -2.16
N PHE A 357 -29.06 -17.23 -2.75
CA PHE A 357 -27.70 -16.75 -3.02
C PHE A 357 -27.67 -15.58 -4.01
N THR A 358 -28.52 -15.64 -5.04
CA THR A 358 -28.71 -14.55 -6.00
C THR A 358 -29.19 -13.29 -5.29
N ALA A 359 -30.21 -13.40 -4.43
CA ALA A 359 -30.71 -12.28 -3.64
C ALA A 359 -29.65 -11.70 -2.71
N ALA A 360 -28.81 -12.53 -2.08
CA ALA A 360 -27.69 -12.06 -1.26
C ALA A 360 -26.69 -11.21 -2.07
N ILE A 361 -26.24 -11.70 -3.23
CA ILE A 361 -25.26 -11.00 -4.08
C ILE A 361 -25.89 -9.75 -4.71
N ALA A 362 -27.08 -9.88 -5.29
CA ALA A 362 -27.82 -8.77 -5.91
C ALA A 362 -28.16 -7.68 -4.90
N GLY A 363 -28.67 -8.07 -3.72
CA GLY A 363 -28.98 -7.18 -2.62
C GLY A 363 -27.75 -6.41 -2.17
N SER A 364 -26.61 -7.08 -2.00
CA SER A 364 -25.36 -6.42 -1.62
C SER A 364 -24.92 -5.38 -2.67
N ALA A 365 -24.99 -5.72 -3.96
CA ALA A 365 -24.64 -4.81 -5.05
C ALA A 365 -25.58 -3.59 -5.12
N ILE A 366 -26.89 -3.83 -5.13
CA ILE A 366 -27.92 -2.77 -5.22
C ILE A 366 -27.85 -1.86 -4.01
N MET A 367 -27.75 -2.42 -2.80
CA MET A 367 -27.60 -1.63 -1.58
C MET A 367 -26.31 -0.82 -1.58
N THR A 368 -25.21 -1.37 -2.09
CA THR A 368 -23.93 -0.62 -2.21
C THR A 368 -24.08 0.59 -3.11
N VAL A 369 -24.70 0.44 -4.27
CA VAL A 369 -24.99 1.58 -5.17
C VAL A 369 -25.90 2.58 -4.47
N PHE A 370 -27.05 2.14 -3.96
CA PHE A 370 -28.02 3.01 -3.28
C PHE A 370 -27.38 3.81 -2.14
N TRP A 371 -26.67 3.14 -1.23
CA TRP A 371 -26.04 3.78 -0.09
C TRP A 371 -24.82 4.62 -0.49
N SER A 372 -24.07 4.29 -1.54
CA SER A 372 -22.97 5.14 -2.01
C SER A 372 -23.43 6.53 -2.47
N LEU A 373 -24.67 6.65 -2.95
CA LEU A 373 -25.26 7.92 -3.37
C LEU A 373 -25.80 8.75 -2.21
N ILE A 374 -26.29 8.08 -1.17
CA ILE A 374 -27.05 8.69 -0.08
C ILE A 374 -26.21 8.86 1.19
N ALA A 375 -25.20 8.01 1.41
CA ALA A 375 -24.44 7.92 2.67
C ALA A 375 -23.80 9.25 3.09
N ASP A 376 -23.31 10.06 2.15
CA ASP A 376 -22.71 11.35 2.48
C ASP A 376 -23.75 12.40 2.95
N ARG A 377 -25.02 12.28 2.54
CA ARG A 377 -26.12 13.14 3.02
C ARG A 377 -26.78 12.59 4.29
N TYR A 378 -26.95 11.28 4.36
CA TYR A 378 -27.56 10.60 5.51
C TYR A 378 -26.61 10.54 6.72
N GLY A 379 -25.30 10.55 6.45
CA GLY A 379 -24.23 10.41 7.42
C GLY A 379 -23.64 9.00 7.37
N ARG A 380 -22.31 8.90 7.32
CA ARG A 380 -21.57 7.64 7.20
C ARG A 380 -21.74 6.77 8.43
N ARG A 381 -21.74 7.37 9.63
CA ARG A 381 -22.00 6.67 10.90
C ARG A 381 -23.41 6.06 10.92
N ARG A 382 -24.42 6.83 10.51
CA ARG A 382 -25.81 6.36 10.47
C ARG A 382 -25.99 5.26 9.43
N THR A 383 -25.28 5.35 8.31
CA THR A 383 -25.29 4.33 7.26
C THR A 383 -24.78 2.99 7.80
N VAL A 384 -23.57 2.93 8.39
CA VAL A 384 -23.02 1.67 8.93
C VAL A 384 -23.86 1.14 10.11
N ALA A 385 -24.44 2.01 10.93
CA ALA A 385 -25.37 1.60 11.99
C ALA A 385 -26.64 0.96 11.41
N THR A 386 -27.24 1.55 10.37
CA THR A 386 -28.42 1.00 9.69
C THR A 386 -28.13 -0.36 9.08
N MET A 387 -26.96 -0.52 8.44
CA MET A 387 -26.54 -1.81 7.90
C MET A 387 -26.33 -2.86 9.00
N ALA A 388 -25.83 -2.46 10.18
CA ALA A 388 -25.69 -3.37 11.32
C ALA A 388 -27.04 -3.80 11.90
N ALA A 389 -28.04 -2.91 11.91
CA ALA A 389 -29.41 -3.26 12.26
C ALA A 389 -30.03 -4.23 11.24
N LEU A 390 -29.84 -4.00 9.94
CA LEU A 390 -30.29 -4.93 8.89
C LEU A 390 -29.58 -6.29 8.98
N MET A 391 -28.29 -6.30 9.34
CA MET A 391 -27.54 -7.53 9.60
C MET A 391 -28.16 -8.31 10.77
N ALA A 392 -28.47 -7.62 11.87
CA ALA A 392 -29.13 -8.24 13.01
C ALA A 392 -30.50 -8.84 12.61
N LEU A 393 -31.31 -8.07 11.89
CA LEU A 393 -32.61 -8.50 11.39
C LEU A 393 -32.50 -9.71 10.45
N GLY A 394 -31.53 -9.69 9.53
CA GLY A 394 -31.26 -10.82 8.62
C GLY A 394 -30.93 -12.10 9.39
N GLY A 395 -30.09 -12.01 10.42
CA GLY A 395 -29.81 -13.15 11.31
C GLY A 395 -31.05 -13.68 12.01
N VAL A 396 -31.89 -12.80 12.56
CA VAL A 396 -33.14 -13.18 13.23
C VAL A 396 -34.12 -13.85 12.26
N VAL A 397 -34.28 -13.30 11.05
CA VAL A 397 -35.14 -13.87 10.00
C VAL A 397 -34.69 -15.30 9.69
N PHE A 398 -33.40 -15.50 9.41
CA PHE A 398 -32.85 -16.83 9.16
C PHE A 398 -32.92 -17.76 10.37
N ALA A 399 -32.84 -17.25 11.60
CA ALA A 399 -32.92 -18.07 12.79
C ALA A 399 -34.35 -18.53 13.13
N LEU A 400 -35.39 -17.79 12.70
CA LEU A 400 -36.78 -18.03 13.12
C LEU A 400 -37.67 -18.67 12.05
N THR A 401 -37.42 -18.41 10.77
CA THR A 401 -38.33 -18.85 9.71
C THR A 401 -37.78 -20.00 8.87
N ASN A 402 -38.70 -20.82 8.36
CA ASN A 402 -38.42 -21.87 7.38
C ASN A 402 -38.98 -21.49 5.99
N SER A 403 -39.70 -20.36 5.91
CA SER A 403 -40.39 -19.96 4.69
C SER A 403 -39.43 -19.31 3.69
N PHE A 404 -39.54 -19.70 2.42
CA PHE A 404 -38.68 -19.21 1.35
C PHE A 404 -38.71 -17.67 1.21
N LEU A 405 -39.91 -17.06 1.18
CA LEU A 405 -40.03 -15.63 0.86
C LEU A 405 -39.38 -14.70 1.92
N PRO A 406 -39.59 -14.89 3.24
CA PRO A 406 -38.85 -14.13 4.25
C PRO A 406 -37.33 -14.31 4.17
N LEU A 407 -36.85 -15.53 3.89
CA LEU A 407 -35.41 -15.81 3.74
C LEU A 407 -34.82 -15.11 2.50
N LEU A 408 -35.58 -15.08 1.40
CA LEU A 408 -35.23 -14.34 0.18
C LEU A 408 -35.12 -12.83 0.45
N ILE A 409 -36.09 -12.25 1.14
CA ILE A 409 -36.08 -10.83 1.52
C ILE A 409 -34.92 -10.54 2.49
N GLY A 410 -34.70 -11.41 3.47
CA GLY A 410 -33.59 -11.32 4.43
C GLY A 410 -32.23 -11.34 3.72
N ALA A 411 -32.06 -12.20 2.72
CA ALA A 411 -30.86 -12.24 1.89
C ALA A 411 -30.69 -10.94 1.07
N PHE A 412 -31.78 -10.41 0.52
CA PHE A 412 -31.77 -9.18 -0.28
C PHE A 412 -31.40 -7.91 0.52
N THR A 413 -31.39 -7.95 1.85
CA THR A 413 -30.90 -6.82 2.68
C THR A 413 -29.45 -6.42 2.39
N GLY A 414 -28.70 -7.28 1.69
CA GLY A 414 -27.33 -7.02 1.25
C GLY A 414 -26.27 -7.22 2.33
N THR A 415 -26.69 -7.73 3.49
CA THR A 415 -25.80 -8.05 4.63
C THR A 415 -25.46 -9.54 4.68
N ILE A 416 -26.41 -10.43 4.38
CA ILE A 416 -26.13 -11.86 4.24
C ILE A 416 -25.19 -12.07 3.05
N SER A 417 -24.08 -12.78 3.27
CA SER A 417 -23.06 -13.01 2.25
C SER A 417 -22.97 -14.48 1.85
N ALA A 418 -22.93 -14.74 0.54
CA ALA A 418 -22.64 -16.06 -0.03
C ALA A 418 -21.12 -16.35 -0.14
N THR A 419 -20.28 -15.41 0.30
CA THR A 419 -18.81 -15.49 0.24
C THR A 419 -18.18 -15.07 1.58
N SER A 420 -17.00 -15.58 1.90
CA SER A 420 -16.28 -15.17 3.13
C SER A 420 -15.70 -13.76 3.07
N SER A 421 -15.60 -13.17 1.87
CA SER A 421 -15.16 -11.79 1.66
C SER A 421 -16.33 -10.81 1.72
N GLU A 422 -16.13 -9.68 2.40
CA GLU A 422 -17.13 -8.61 2.46
C GLU A 422 -16.92 -7.63 1.30
N VAL A 423 -17.94 -7.49 0.44
CA VAL A 423 -17.95 -6.67 -0.78
C VAL A 423 -19.07 -5.61 -0.82
N GLY A 424 -19.76 -5.40 0.31
CA GLY A 424 -20.98 -4.60 0.40
C GLY A 424 -20.81 -3.18 0.96
N VAL A 425 -21.95 -2.54 1.28
CA VAL A 425 -22.06 -1.16 1.80
C VAL A 425 -21.06 -0.86 2.91
N PHE A 426 -20.94 -1.77 3.88
CA PHE A 426 -20.00 -1.63 4.99
C PHE A 426 -18.57 -1.36 4.53
N GLN A 427 -18.04 -2.14 3.59
CA GLN A 427 -16.70 -1.97 3.07
C GLN A 427 -16.56 -0.58 2.42
N THR A 428 -17.50 -0.19 1.56
CA THR A 428 -17.41 1.10 0.85
C THR A 428 -17.40 2.30 1.80
N VAL A 429 -18.27 2.28 2.82
CA VAL A 429 -18.35 3.36 3.80
C VAL A 429 -17.15 3.34 4.74
N GLU A 430 -16.70 2.18 5.21
CA GLU A 430 -15.53 2.07 6.07
C GLU A 430 -14.25 2.46 5.36
N GLN A 431 -14.04 2.06 4.10
CA GLN A 431 -12.89 2.47 3.31
C GLN A 431 -12.87 3.99 3.06
N ALA A 432 -14.01 4.66 3.08
CA ALA A 432 -14.09 6.11 3.04
C ALA A 432 -13.76 6.79 4.38
N ILE A 433 -13.95 6.09 5.51
CA ILE A 433 -13.64 6.59 6.87
C ILE A 433 -12.19 6.29 7.28
N LEU A 434 -11.70 5.08 6.99
CA LEU A 434 -10.40 4.55 7.44
C LEU A 434 -9.21 5.49 7.20
N PRO A 435 -9.05 6.15 6.03
CA PRO A 435 -7.94 7.09 5.79
C PRO A 435 -7.85 8.24 6.79
N GLN A 436 -8.95 8.59 7.46
CA GLN A 436 -9.01 9.67 8.46
C GLN A 436 -8.65 9.18 9.86
N THR A 437 -8.59 7.86 10.06
CA THR A 437 -8.32 7.24 11.35
C THR A 437 -6.84 6.95 11.60
N ALA A 438 -6.01 7.14 10.58
CA ALA A 438 -4.57 6.90 10.61
C ALA A 438 -3.78 8.01 9.88
N PRO A 439 -2.50 8.20 10.25
CA PRO A 439 -1.58 9.06 9.50
C PRO A 439 -1.45 8.64 8.03
N ASN A 440 -1.19 9.59 7.13
CA ASN A 440 -1.16 9.38 5.69
C ASN A 440 -0.13 8.31 5.28
N GLU A 441 1.03 8.31 5.93
CA GLU A 441 2.15 7.38 5.76
C GLU A 441 1.75 5.93 6.05
N ARG A 442 0.78 5.75 6.96
CA ARG A 442 0.28 4.43 7.37
C ARG A 442 -1.03 4.05 6.69
N ARG A 443 -1.56 4.84 5.74
CA ARG A 443 -2.83 4.50 5.06
C ARG A 443 -2.74 3.21 4.26
N THR A 444 -1.69 3.05 3.45
CA THR A 444 -1.47 1.80 2.69
C THR A 444 -1.34 0.61 3.63
N TRP A 445 -0.62 0.77 4.75
CA TRP A 445 -0.49 -0.24 5.78
C TRP A 445 -1.80 -0.53 6.53
N LEU A 446 -2.62 0.48 6.80
CA LEU A 446 -3.94 0.34 7.39
C LEU A 446 -4.87 -0.47 6.49
N PHE A 447 -4.91 -0.18 5.19
CA PHE A 447 -5.69 -0.98 4.25
C PHE A 447 -5.16 -2.41 4.14
N SER A 448 -3.84 -2.59 4.21
CA SER A 448 -3.22 -3.92 4.25
C SER A 448 -3.66 -4.71 5.50
N ILE A 449 -3.60 -4.10 6.69
CA ILE A 449 -4.09 -4.71 7.93
C ILE A 449 -5.60 -4.97 7.87
N TYR A 450 -6.38 -4.00 7.42
CA TYR A 450 -7.84 -4.11 7.30
C TYR A 450 -8.25 -5.31 6.44
N ASN A 451 -7.60 -5.50 5.29
CA ASN A 451 -7.86 -6.64 4.40
C ASN A 451 -7.29 -7.95 4.94
N THR A 452 -6.06 -7.94 5.47
CA THR A 452 -5.39 -9.14 5.99
C THR A 452 -6.17 -9.74 7.16
N VAL A 453 -6.53 -8.91 8.13
CA VAL A 453 -7.27 -9.36 9.31
C VAL A 453 -8.67 -9.84 8.92
N ALA A 454 -9.32 -9.23 7.92
CA ALA A 454 -10.58 -9.71 7.36
C ALA A 454 -10.46 -11.11 6.75
N ASN A 455 -9.40 -11.39 5.99
CA ASN A 455 -9.17 -12.71 5.39
C ASN A 455 -8.94 -13.79 6.45
N PHE A 456 -8.12 -13.50 7.48
CA PHE A 456 -7.91 -14.43 8.60
C PHE A 456 -9.19 -14.65 9.41
N ALA A 457 -9.96 -13.59 9.70
CA ALA A 457 -11.23 -13.69 10.39
C ALA A 457 -12.23 -14.53 9.59
N GLY A 458 -12.33 -14.33 8.27
CA GLY A 458 -13.15 -15.15 7.38
C GLY A 458 -12.75 -16.63 7.37
N ALA A 459 -11.45 -16.93 7.30
CA ALA A 459 -10.97 -18.31 7.37
C ALA A 459 -11.31 -18.97 8.72
N LEU A 460 -11.06 -18.27 9.83
CA LEU A 460 -11.44 -18.74 11.17
C LEU A 460 -12.96 -18.90 11.32
N GLY A 461 -13.74 -18.03 10.69
CA GLY A 461 -15.18 -18.16 10.57
C GLY A 461 -15.56 -19.46 9.84
N SER A 462 -14.95 -19.75 8.70
CA SER A 462 -15.19 -21.01 7.98
C SER A 462 -14.89 -22.23 8.85
N LEU A 463 -13.80 -22.22 9.63
CA LEU A 463 -13.51 -23.29 10.59
C LEU A 463 -14.56 -23.37 11.71
N PHE A 464 -15.07 -22.22 12.17
CA PHE A 464 -16.11 -22.16 13.20
C PHE A 464 -17.44 -22.81 12.77
N ALA A 465 -17.69 -22.97 11.46
CA ALA A 465 -18.83 -23.74 10.96
C ALA A 465 -18.87 -25.19 11.48
N ALA A 466 -17.72 -25.77 11.87
CA ALA A 466 -17.66 -27.11 12.47
C ALA A 466 -18.45 -27.23 13.79
N THR A 467 -18.77 -26.10 14.45
CA THR A 467 -19.60 -26.07 15.66
C THR A 467 -21.02 -26.61 15.45
N VAL A 468 -21.49 -26.70 14.20
CA VAL A 468 -22.74 -27.43 13.87
C VAL A 468 -22.69 -28.87 14.38
N GLY A 469 -21.54 -29.54 14.31
CA GLY A 469 -21.36 -30.89 14.85
C GLY A 469 -21.47 -30.93 16.38
N PHE A 470 -20.97 -29.90 17.07
CA PHE A 470 -21.15 -29.75 18.51
C PHE A 470 -22.62 -29.52 18.87
N TYR A 471 -23.34 -28.66 18.16
CA TYR A 471 -24.77 -28.45 18.37
C TYR A 471 -25.59 -29.73 18.11
N ALA A 472 -25.20 -30.52 17.11
CA ALA A 472 -25.79 -31.84 16.88
C ALA A 472 -25.54 -32.80 18.05
N SER A 473 -24.35 -32.78 18.64
CA SER A 473 -24.03 -33.58 19.84
C SER A 473 -24.83 -33.18 21.08
N LEU A 474 -25.36 -31.95 21.12
CA LEU A 474 -26.27 -31.47 22.17
C LEU A 474 -27.75 -31.85 21.91
N GLY A 475 -28.03 -32.64 20.86
CA GLY A 475 -29.36 -33.13 20.55
C GLY A 475 -30.15 -32.28 19.54
N LEU A 476 -29.56 -31.22 18.98
CA LEU A 476 -30.19 -30.49 17.87
C LEU A 476 -30.10 -31.31 16.57
N SER A 477 -31.14 -31.31 15.75
CA SER A 477 -31.21 -32.12 14.53
C SER A 477 -31.66 -31.29 13.32
N GLY A 478 -31.46 -31.83 12.10
CA GLY A 478 -31.90 -31.18 10.87
C GLY A 478 -31.36 -29.75 10.71
N ALA A 479 -32.25 -28.80 10.48
CA ALA A 479 -31.93 -27.37 10.36
C ALA A 479 -31.64 -26.71 11.73
N ASP A 480 -32.13 -27.26 12.84
CA ASP A 480 -32.01 -26.65 14.16
C ASP A 480 -30.56 -26.65 14.66
N ALA A 481 -29.74 -27.61 14.24
CA ALA A 481 -28.30 -27.64 14.52
C ALA A 481 -27.53 -26.44 13.94
N TYR A 482 -28.12 -25.70 13.00
CA TYR A 482 -27.52 -24.54 12.34
C TYR A 482 -28.04 -23.20 12.85
N ARG A 483 -29.26 -23.15 13.40
CA ARG A 483 -29.90 -21.92 13.92
C ARG A 483 -29.03 -21.16 14.93
N PRO A 484 -28.25 -21.79 15.83
CA PRO A 484 -27.35 -21.07 16.73
C PRO A 484 -26.36 -20.15 16.00
N LEU A 485 -25.90 -20.51 14.80
CA LEU A 485 -25.02 -19.67 13.99
C LEU A 485 -25.73 -18.41 13.46
N PHE A 486 -27.03 -18.49 13.14
CA PHE A 486 -27.80 -17.32 12.74
C PHE A 486 -28.18 -16.42 13.91
N TRP A 487 -28.37 -16.98 15.11
CA TRP A 487 -28.45 -16.19 16.34
C TRP A 487 -27.13 -15.49 16.65
N LEU A 488 -26.00 -16.17 16.48
CA LEU A 488 -24.67 -15.56 16.59
C LEU A 488 -24.48 -14.44 15.55
N TYR A 489 -24.93 -14.65 14.31
CA TYR A 489 -24.92 -13.63 13.26
C TYR A 489 -25.71 -12.39 13.69
N ALA A 490 -26.91 -12.59 14.25
CA ALA A 490 -27.75 -11.51 14.76
C ALA A 490 -27.06 -10.76 15.91
N ALA A 491 -26.48 -11.49 16.87
CA ALA A 491 -25.74 -10.93 17.99
C ALA A 491 -24.52 -10.12 17.54
N ILE A 492 -23.79 -10.58 16.52
CA ILE A 492 -22.71 -9.82 15.89
C ILE A 492 -23.24 -8.54 15.24
N GLY A 493 -24.38 -8.60 14.56
CA GLY A 493 -25.07 -7.40 14.02
C GLY A 493 -25.38 -6.38 15.11
N ILE A 494 -25.93 -6.81 16.24
CA ILE A 494 -26.22 -5.95 17.40
C ILE A 494 -24.92 -5.38 17.99
N LEU A 495 -23.88 -6.19 18.18
CA LEU A 495 -22.59 -5.73 18.69
C LEU A 495 -21.96 -4.69 17.76
N ASN A 496 -22.01 -4.91 16.45
CA ASN A 496 -21.56 -3.93 15.47
C ASN A 496 -22.37 -2.65 15.53
N LEU A 497 -23.70 -2.73 15.67
CA LEU A 497 -24.57 -1.58 15.84
C LEU A 497 -24.15 -0.76 17.07
N LEU A 498 -23.95 -1.42 18.21
CA LEU A 498 -23.49 -0.80 19.45
C LEU A 498 -22.13 -0.12 19.26
N ILE A 499 -21.19 -0.75 18.55
CA ILE A 499 -19.89 -0.12 18.26
C ILE A 499 -20.06 1.09 17.33
N PHE A 500 -20.85 0.97 16.26
CA PHE A 500 -21.04 2.02 15.26
C PHE A 500 -21.71 3.27 15.80
N VAL A 501 -22.70 3.13 16.69
CA VAL A 501 -23.33 4.31 17.32
C VAL A 501 -22.35 5.12 18.16
N THR A 502 -21.28 4.48 18.68
CA THR A 502 -20.22 5.17 19.43
C THR A 502 -19.12 5.80 18.57
N LEU A 503 -19.19 5.73 17.23
CA LEU A 503 -18.24 6.44 16.37
C LEU A 503 -18.36 7.95 16.57
N SER A 504 -17.21 8.63 16.63
CA SER A 504 -17.19 10.07 16.84
C SER A 504 -17.71 10.84 15.63
N ALA A 505 -18.17 12.09 15.82
CA ALA A 505 -18.61 12.96 14.73
C ALA A 505 -17.49 13.28 13.71
N LYS A 506 -16.23 12.94 14.00
CA LYS A 506 -15.11 13.14 13.08
C LYS A 506 -15.24 12.29 11.82
N VAL A 507 -15.93 11.14 11.88
CA VAL A 507 -16.13 10.26 10.72
C VAL A 507 -17.01 10.87 9.63
N GLU A 508 -17.71 11.97 9.94
CA GLU A 508 -18.60 12.69 9.01
C GLU A 508 -17.92 13.85 8.28
N ARG A 509 -16.71 14.29 8.69
CA ARG A 509 -16.06 15.52 8.18
C ARG A 509 -15.44 15.40 6.79
N ALA A 510 -15.69 14.31 6.08
CA ALA A 510 -15.11 14.05 4.77
C ALA A 510 -15.89 14.75 3.66
N GLN A 511 -15.87 16.09 3.63
CA GLN A 511 -16.20 16.80 2.40
C GLN A 511 -15.03 16.64 1.43
N VAL A 512 -15.25 15.87 0.38
CA VAL A 512 -14.41 15.91 -0.82
C VAL A 512 -14.88 17.14 -1.60
N GLU A 513 -14.12 18.23 -1.57
CA GLU A 513 -14.24 19.31 -2.54
C GLU A 513 -13.81 18.77 -3.91
N GLY A 514 -14.79 18.44 -4.74
CA GLY A 514 -14.58 18.02 -6.12
C GLY A 514 -15.93 17.81 -6.81
N GLU A 515 -16.15 18.47 -7.94
CA GLU A 515 -17.35 18.32 -8.75
C GLU A 515 -17.55 16.84 -9.12
N ARG A 516 -18.65 16.24 -8.68
CA ARG A 516 -19.06 14.89 -9.09
C ARG A 516 -19.65 14.96 -10.50
N ARG A 517 -18.85 14.66 -11.52
CA ARG A 517 -19.37 14.30 -12.84
C ARG A 517 -19.70 12.82 -12.86
N PHE A 518 -21.00 12.49 -12.91
CA PHE A 518 -21.51 11.12 -12.79
C PHE A 518 -21.22 10.25 -14.02
N ILE A 519 -20.93 10.87 -15.17
CA ILE A 519 -20.50 10.18 -16.38
C ILE A 519 -19.27 10.92 -16.89
N GLY A 520 -18.11 10.53 -16.36
CA GLY A 520 -16.81 11.16 -16.67
C GLY A 520 -16.10 10.54 -17.87
N VAL A 521 -16.65 9.48 -18.47
CA VAL A 521 -16.01 8.78 -19.60
C VAL A 521 -16.49 9.39 -20.91
N HIS A 522 -15.56 9.92 -21.69
CA HIS A 522 -15.79 10.60 -22.96
C HIS A 522 -14.83 10.08 -24.05
N LYS A 523 -13.51 10.07 -23.82
CA LYS A 523 -12.49 9.58 -24.77
C LYS A 523 -12.38 8.06 -24.77
N SER A 524 -12.43 7.41 -23.60
CA SER A 524 -12.20 5.96 -23.49
C SER A 524 -13.49 5.12 -23.55
N ALA A 525 -14.63 5.69 -23.94
CA ALA A 525 -15.94 5.03 -23.84
C ALA A 525 -15.97 3.62 -24.47
N GLY A 526 -15.38 3.45 -25.66
CA GLY A 526 -15.29 2.14 -26.32
C GLY A 526 -14.42 1.13 -25.58
N THR A 527 -13.31 1.58 -24.98
CA THR A 527 -12.42 0.74 -24.16
C THR A 527 -13.11 0.34 -22.86
N VAL A 528 -13.75 1.28 -22.18
CA VAL A 528 -14.49 1.04 -20.93
C VAL A 528 -15.65 0.09 -21.15
N ALA A 529 -16.39 0.20 -22.26
CA ALA A 529 -17.46 -0.73 -22.60
C ALA A 529 -16.93 -2.17 -22.81
N LYS A 530 -15.82 -2.34 -23.53
CA LYS A 530 -15.17 -3.66 -23.73
C LYS A 530 -14.68 -4.25 -22.41
N LEU A 531 -14.00 -3.46 -21.58
CA LEU A 531 -13.52 -3.90 -20.27
C LEU A 531 -14.68 -4.28 -19.35
N SER A 532 -15.77 -3.51 -19.36
CA SER A 532 -16.97 -3.78 -18.57
C SER A 532 -17.64 -5.08 -18.99
N ALA A 533 -17.76 -5.34 -20.29
CA ALA A 533 -18.30 -6.60 -20.81
C ALA A 533 -17.41 -7.80 -20.43
N LEU A 534 -16.10 -7.68 -20.59
CA LEU A 534 -15.15 -8.75 -20.26
C LEU A 534 -15.11 -9.02 -18.75
N PHE A 535 -15.05 -7.98 -17.91
CA PHE A 535 -15.07 -8.17 -16.46
C PHE A 535 -16.43 -8.67 -15.97
N GLY A 536 -17.52 -8.26 -16.63
CA GLY A 536 -18.86 -8.82 -16.42
C GLY A 536 -18.87 -10.32 -16.67
N LEU A 537 -18.32 -10.78 -17.80
CA LEU A 537 -18.19 -12.20 -18.12
C LEU A 537 -17.40 -12.98 -17.07
N ASP A 538 -16.26 -12.42 -16.65
CA ASP A 538 -15.41 -12.99 -15.58
C ASP A 538 -16.16 -13.11 -14.25
N ALA A 539 -16.88 -12.07 -13.86
CA ALA A 539 -17.65 -12.02 -12.62
C ALA A 539 -18.85 -12.98 -12.66
N PHE A 540 -19.55 -13.06 -13.80
CA PHE A 540 -20.62 -14.04 -14.03
C PHE A 540 -20.09 -15.47 -13.88
N ALA A 541 -18.97 -15.78 -14.54
CA ALA A 541 -18.35 -17.11 -14.47
C ALA A 541 -17.87 -17.45 -13.05
N GLY A 542 -17.23 -16.51 -12.36
CA GLY A 542 -16.80 -16.69 -10.97
C GLY A 542 -17.96 -16.92 -10.01
N ALA A 543 -19.10 -16.25 -10.25
CA ALA A 543 -20.26 -16.34 -9.37
C ALA A 543 -21.07 -17.63 -9.52
N LEU A 544 -20.89 -18.40 -10.60
CA LEU A 544 -21.42 -19.76 -10.74
C LEU A 544 -20.83 -20.73 -9.71
N VAL A 545 -19.66 -20.39 -9.17
CA VAL A 545 -18.88 -21.22 -8.23
C VAL A 545 -18.45 -20.41 -7.01
N VAL A 546 -19.33 -19.55 -6.48
CA VAL A 546 -19.09 -18.90 -5.18
C VAL A 546 -18.98 -19.92 -4.05
N GLN A 547 -18.30 -19.55 -2.97
CA GLN A 547 -17.98 -20.46 -1.87
C GLN A 547 -19.20 -21.21 -1.32
N SER A 548 -20.35 -20.53 -1.11
CA SER A 548 -21.57 -21.19 -0.62
C SER A 548 -22.12 -22.22 -1.60
N ILE A 549 -22.02 -21.97 -2.91
CA ILE A 549 -22.42 -22.94 -3.96
C ILE A 549 -21.46 -24.12 -3.97
N VAL A 550 -20.15 -23.88 -3.88
CA VAL A 550 -19.15 -24.95 -3.87
C VAL A 550 -19.28 -25.81 -2.61
N SER A 551 -19.52 -25.19 -1.45
CA SER A 551 -19.80 -25.90 -0.19
C SER A 551 -21.03 -26.80 -0.34
N TYR A 552 -22.12 -26.24 -0.88
CA TYR A 552 -23.34 -26.99 -1.14
C TYR A 552 -23.14 -28.11 -2.18
N TRP A 553 -22.32 -27.87 -3.21
CA TRP A 553 -21.97 -28.89 -4.19
C TRP A 553 -21.22 -30.07 -3.57
N PHE A 554 -20.22 -29.81 -2.71
CA PHE A 554 -19.51 -30.88 -2.01
C PHE A 554 -20.46 -31.69 -1.11
N PHE A 555 -21.42 -31.02 -0.48
CA PHE A 555 -22.47 -31.67 0.30
C PHE A 555 -23.37 -32.55 -0.59
N LEU A 556 -23.91 -32.04 -1.70
CA LEU A 556 -24.78 -32.79 -2.61
C LEU A 556 -24.06 -33.95 -3.32
N ARG A 557 -22.84 -33.71 -3.80
CA ARG A 557 -22.09 -34.66 -4.64
C ARG A 557 -21.45 -35.78 -3.82
N TRP A 558 -20.93 -35.45 -2.64
CA TRP A 558 -20.07 -36.34 -1.85
C TRP A 558 -20.58 -36.57 -0.42
N GLY A 559 -21.67 -35.92 0.00
CA GLY A 559 -22.22 -36.09 1.35
C GLY A 559 -21.30 -35.58 2.45
N LEU A 560 -20.35 -34.68 2.14
CA LEU A 560 -19.36 -34.23 3.12
C LEU A 560 -20.04 -33.55 4.32
N PRO A 561 -19.69 -33.94 5.56
CA PRO A 561 -20.20 -33.29 6.75
C PRO A 561 -19.67 -31.86 6.85
N VAL A 562 -20.41 -30.99 7.55
CA VAL A 562 -20.06 -29.57 7.71
C VAL A 562 -18.69 -29.38 8.37
N ALA A 563 -18.27 -30.29 9.25
CA ALA A 563 -16.95 -30.24 9.86
C ALA A 563 -15.81 -30.34 8.84
N ASP A 564 -15.96 -31.21 7.82
CA ASP A 564 -14.96 -31.36 6.76
C ASP A 564 -14.98 -30.15 5.83
N LEU A 565 -16.18 -29.67 5.48
CA LEU A 565 -16.35 -28.43 4.71
C LEU A 565 -15.69 -27.24 5.44
N ALA A 566 -15.87 -27.13 6.76
CA ALA A 566 -15.26 -26.08 7.58
C ALA A 566 -13.73 -26.06 7.46
N VAL A 567 -13.08 -27.24 7.53
CA VAL A 567 -11.62 -27.38 7.36
C VAL A 567 -11.19 -27.05 5.93
N ILE A 568 -11.92 -27.52 4.91
CA ILE A 568 -11.62 -27.21 3.51
C ILE A 568 -11.66 -25.70 3.27
N PHE A 569 -12.74 -25.03 3.69
CA PHE A 569 -12.93 -23.61 3.45
C PHE A 569 -12.02 -22.71 4.32
N PHE A 570 -11.57 -23.20 5.48
CA PHE A 570 -10.47 -22.57 6.22
C PHE A 570 -9.19 -22.49 5.36
N TRP A 571 -8.75 -23.62 4.80
CA TRP A 571 -7.55 -23.66 3.96
C TRP A 571 -7.73 -22.90 2.65
N VAL A 572 -8.93 -22.90 2.06
CA VAL A 572 -9.28 -22.03 0.92
C VAL A 572 -9.05 -20.57 1.26
N GLY A 573 -9.47 -20.11 2.43
CA GLY A 573 -9.24 -18.73 2.90
C GLY A 573 -7.75 -18.40 3.05
N ILE A 574 -6.99 -19.29 3.68
CA ILE A 574 -5.53 -19.13 3.88
C ILE A 574 -4.79 -19.08 2.53
N LEU A 575 -5.06 -20.03 1.62
CA LEU A 575 -4.42 -20.10 0.31
C LEU A 575 -4.82 -18.94 -0.60
N SER A 576 -6.09 -18.53 -0.58
CA SER A 576 -6.55 -17.35 -1.33
C SER A 576 -5.82 -16.08 -0.88
N GLY A 577 -5.61 -15.91 0.43
CA GLY A 577 -4.82 -14.81 0.98
C GLY A 577 -3.35 -14.85 0.56
N ALA A 578 -2.74 -16.03 0.58
CA ALA A 578 -1.35 -16.23 0.13
C ALA A 578 -1.18 -16.05 -1.39
N SER A 579 -2.19 -16.40 -2.19
CA SER A 579 -2.16 -16.30 -3.67
C SER A 579 -2.00 -14.89 -4.20
N LEU A 580 -2.43 -13.86 -3.44
CA LEU A 580 -2.18 -12.46 -3.77
C LEU A 580 -0.68 -12.12 -3.87
N LEU A 581 0.18 -12.94 -3.25
CA LEU A 581 1.63 -12.75 -3.21
C LEU A 581 2.38 -13.66 -4.19
N ALA A 582 1.75 -14.74 -4.67
CA ALA A 582 2.37 -15.81 -5.44
C ALA A 582 1.92 -15.79 -6.91
N ALA A 583 2.47 -14.83 -7.64
CA ALA A 583 2.36 -14.55 -9.08
C ALA A 583 2.58 -15.67 -10.13
N GLY A 584 2.17 -16.94 -10.04
CA GLY A 584 2.34 -17.85 -11.22
C GLY A 584 1.70 -19.27 -11.22
N TRP A 585 0.91 -19.57 -12.29
CA TRP A 585 0.43 -20.87 -12.85
C TRP A 585 -1.00 -21.41 -12.53
N PHE A 586 -1.51 -22.38 -13.31
CA PHE A 586 -2.95 -22.72 -13.59
C PHE A 586 -3.57 -23.93 -12.81
N ALA A 587 -4.90 -23.90 -12.52
CA ALA A 587 -5.65 -25.05 -11.96
C ALA A 587 -7.22 -24.98 -12.05
N GLU A 588 -7.85 -24.40 -13.08
CA GLU A 588 -9.34 -24.28 -13.09
C GLU A 588 -10.13 -25.48 -13.66
N ARG A 589 -9.52 -26.41 -14.40
CA ARG A 589 -10.27 -27.39 -15.21
C ARG A 589 -10.52 -28.77 -14.56
N PHE A 590 -9.82 -29.10 -13.48
CA PHE A 590 -9.75 -30.48 -13.00
C PHE A 590 -10.69 -30.81 -11.83
N VAL A 591 -11.21 -29.80 -11.12
CA VAL A 591 -12.09 -29.98 -9.94
C VAL A 591 -13.33 -30.85 -10.20
N PRO A 592 -14.15 -30.60 -11.25
CA PRO A 592 -15.38 -31.37 -11.47
C PRO A 592 -15.15 -32.79 -12.03
N LEU A 593 -13.92 -33.09 -12.48
CA LEU A 593 -13.53 -34.40 -13.03
C LEU A 593 -12.89 -35.32 -11.98
N ALA A 594 -12.77 -34.85 -10.73
CA ALA A 594 -12.15 -35.63 -9.67
C ALA A 594 -12.95 -36.91 -9.36
N PRO A 595 -12.31 -38.10 -9.41
CA PRO A 595 -12.98 -39.37 -9.13
C PRO A 595 -13.23 -39.60 -7.64
N THR A 596 -12.61 -38.80 -6.76
CA THR A 596 -12.74 -38.89 -5.31
C THR A 596 -12.87 -37.51 -4.67
N SER A 597 -13.45 -37.44 -3.47
CA SER A 597 -13.56 -36.21 -2.67
C SER A 597 -12.20 -35.60 -2.36
N VAL A 598 -11.19 -36.42 -2.04
CA VAL A 598 -9.80 -35.98 -1.77
C VAL A 598 -9.21 -35.26 -2.99
N LEU A 599 -9.37 -35.82 -4.19
CA LEU A 599 -8.87 -35.19 -5.42
C LEU A 599 -9.64 -33.91 -5.76
N ALA A 600 -10.96 -33.88 -5.51
CA ALA A 600 -11.78 -32.68 -5.70
C ALA A 600 -11.31 -31.53 -4.78
N VAL A 601 -11.03 -31.85 -3.51
CA VAL A 601 -10.46 -30.91 -2.54
C VAL A 601 -9.07 -30.46 -2.96
N ALA A 602 -8.19 -31.38 -3.35
CA ALA A 602 -6.83 -31.06 -3.78
C ALA A 602 -6.82 -30.10 -4.97
N PHE A 603 -7.63 -30.36 -6.00
CA PHE A 603 -7.76 -29.46 -7.15
C PHE A 603 -8.38 -28.11 -6.76
N PHE A 604 -9.35 -28.10 -5.84
CA PHE A 604 -9.96 -26.85 -5.37
C PHE A 604 -8.96 -25.98 -4.58
N LEU A 605 -8.14 -26.58 -3.72
CA LEU A 605 -7.08 -25.88 -2.99
C LEU A 605 -5.98 -25.38 -3.94
N ALA A 606 -5.57 -26.19 -4.91
CA ALA A 606 -4.63 -25.78 -5.95
C ALA A 606 -5.15 -24.57 -6.73
N ARG A 607 -6.43 -24.58 -7.13
CA ARG A 607 -7.09 -23.41 -7.75
C ARG A 607 -7.03 -22.18 -6.85
N MET A 608 -7.31 -22.32 -5.56
CA MET A 608 -7.34 -21.18 -4.64
C MET A 608 -5.97 -20.54 -4.47
N SER A 609 -4.89 -21.32 -4.57
CA SER A 609 -3.50 -20.83 -4.48
C SER A 609 -3.08 -19.88 -5.61
N ILE A 610 -3.88 -19.74 -6.66
CA ILE A 610 -3.58 -18.94 -7.85
C ILE A 610 -4.73 -17.99 -8.26
N SER A 611 -5.86 -18.07 -7.55
CA SER A 611 -7.14 -17.49 -7.98
C SER A 611 -7.24 -15.96 -7.92
N GLN A 612 -6.32 -15.29 -7.20
CA GLN A 612 -6.36 -13.83 -7.00
C GLN A 612 -5.20 -13.08 -7.67
N MET A 613 -4.37 -13.78 -8.45
CA MET A 613 -3.15 -13.24 -9.03
C MET A 613 -3.39 -12.19 -10.13
N ASP A 614 -4.52 -12.29 -10.82
CA ASP A 614 -4.91 -11.42 -11.93
C ASP A 614 -5.50 -10.08 -11.45
N VAL A 615 -5.92 -10.00 -10.18
CA VAL A 615 -6.65 -8.83 -9.67
C VAL A 615 -5.79 -7.55 -9.71
N PRO A 616 -4.54 -7.53 -9.18
CA PRO A 616 -3.72 -6.32 -9.20
C PRO A 616 -3.27 -5.91 -10.61
N THR A 617 -2.92 -6.89 -11.44
CA THR A 617 -2.45 -6.67 -12.81
C THR A 617 -3.57 -6.12 -13.70
N ARG A 618 -4.79 -6.68 -13.59
CA ARG A 618 -5.99 -6.18 -14.27
C ARG A 618 -6.38 -4.77 -13.84
N GLN A 619 -6.29 -4.47 -12.55
CA GLN A 619 -6.56 -3.12 -12.04
C GLN A 619 -5.55 -2.10 -12.58
N SER A 620 -4.25 -2.43 -12.54
CA SER A 620 -3.19 -1.59 -13.10
C SER A 620 -3.37 -1.36 -14.60
N TYR A 621 -3.59 -2.43 -15.37
CA TYR A 621 -3.79 -2.36 -16.82
C TYR A 621 -5.01 -1.50 -17.18
N THR A 622 -6.15 -1.69 -16.50
CA THR A 622 -7.36 -0.88 -16.71
C THR A 622 -7.08 0.61 -16.55
N MET A 623 -6.29 1.01 -15.55
CA MET A 623 -5.94 2.40 -15.32
C MET A 623 -4.91 2.96 -16.32
N ALA A 624 -4.10 2.08 -16.92
CA ALA A 624 -3.11 2.46 -17.91
C ALA A 624 -3.71 2.70 -19.31
N VAL A 625 -4.85 2.08 -19.63
CA VAL A 625 -5.51 2.16 -20.95
C VAL A 625 -6.66 3.16 -21.03
N VAL A 626 -6.91 3.91 -19.95
CA VAL A 626 -7.91 5.00 -19.91
C VAL A 626 -7.25 6.30 -19.50
N ASP A 627 -7.81 7.41 -19.97
CA ASP A 627 -7.30 8.75 -19.67
C ASP A 627 -7.33 9.05 -18.16
N PRO A 628 -6.34 9.81 -17.63
CA PRO A 628 -6.21 10.05 -16.18
C PRO A 628 -7.45 10.64 -15.50
N ASP A 629 -8.20 11.50 -16.18
CA ASP A 629 -9.43 12.13 -15.69
C ASP A 629 -10.65 11.21 -15.74
N GLU A 630 -10.57 10.07 -16.44
CA GLU A 630 -11.65 9.09 -16.60
C GLU A 630 -11.50 7.86 -15.68
N ARG A 631 -10.37 7.71 -15.00
CA ARG A 631 -10.01 6.52 -14.20
C ARG A 631 -11.03 6.18 -13.11
N THR A 632 -11.49 7.18 -12.37
CA THR A 632 -12.48 7.00 -11.29
C THR A 632 -13.83 6.54 -11.84
N ALA A 633 -14.30 7.16 -12.92
CA ALA A 633 -15.56 6.79 -13.57
C ALA A 633 -15.47 5.38 -14.18
N THR A 634 -14.33 5.05 -14.80
CA THR A 634 -14.04 3.72 -15.34
C THR A 634 -14.10 2.64 -14.26
N ALA A 635 -13.47 2.86 -13.11
CA ALA A 635 -13.51 1.94 -11.98
C ALA A 635 -14.95 1.70 -11.49
N GLY A 636 -15.76 2.76 -11.41
CA GLY A 636 -17.17 2.67 -11.02
C GLY A 636 -17.99 1.85 -12.01
N ILE A 637 -17.94 2.19 -13.30
CA ILE A 637 -18.72 1.52 -14.37
C ILE A 637 -18.37 0.04 -14.47
N THR A 638 -17.07 -0.28 -14.49
CA THR A 638 -16.60 -1.67 -14.57
C THR A 638 -17.02 -2.48 -13.34
N ASN A 639 -17.02 -1.90 -12.14
CA ASN A 639 -17.50 -2.58 -10.94
C ASN A 639 -19.01 -2.85 -10.94
N VAL A 640 -19.81 -1.89 -11.42
CA VAL A 640 -21.26 -2.07 -11.62
C VAL A 640 -21.55 -3.20 -12.62
N ALA A 641 -20.81 -3.25 -13.73
CA ALA A 641 -20.95 -4.33 -14.71
C ALA A 641 -20.64 -5.71 -14.10
N ARG A 642 -19.55 -5.82 -13.33
CA ARG A 642 -19.17 -7.07 -12.63
C ARG A 642 -20.25 -7.54 -11.67
N THR A 643 -20.70 -6.65 -10.79
CA THR A 643 -21.67 -6.98 -9.74
C THR A 643 -23.02 -7.37 -10.33
N THR A 644 -23.50 -6.64 -11.34
CA THR A 644 -24.74 -6.97 -12.07
C THR A 644 -24.63 -8.33 -12.74
N ALA A 645 -23.52 -8.61 -13.42
CA ALA A 645 -23.31 -9.89 -14.09
C ALA A 645 -23.23 -11.06 -13.09
N SER A 646 -22.55 -10.88 -11.96
CA SER A 646 -22.45 -11.92 -10.92
C SER A 646 -23.77 -12.28 -10.23
N ALA A 647 -24.75 -11.38 -10.23
CA ALA A 647 -25.96 -11.52 -9.43
C ALA A 647 -26.80 -12.74 -9.83
N ILE A 648 -26.94 -13.04 -11.12
CA ILE A 648 -27.85 -14.07 -11.64
C ILE A 648 -27.21 -15.47 -11.61
N SER A 649 -25.88 -15.55 -11.56
CA SER A 649 -25.16 -16.82 -11.67
C SER A 649 -25.55 -17.88 -10.63
N PRO A 650 -25.76 -17.55 -9.33
CA PRO A 650 -26.16 -18.57 -8.36
C PRO A 650 -27.49 -19.25 -8.65
N ALA A 651 -28.46 -18.53 -9.22
CA ALA A 651 -29.75 -19.11 -9.62
C ALA A 651 -29.55 -20.12 -10.75
N ILE A 652 -28.69 -19.82 -11.73
CA ILE A 652 -28.35 -20.73 -12.82
C ILE A 652 -27.68 -22.01 -12.27
N ALA A 653 -26.77 -21.86 -11.31
CA ALA A 653 -26.15 -23.00 -10.65
C ALA A 653 -27.17 -23.85 -9.88
N GLY A 654 -28.11 -23.20 -9.18
CA GLY A 654 -29.22 -23.86 -8.49
C GLY A 654 -30.12 -24.67 -9.42
N VAL A 655 -30.51 -24.09 -10.57
CA VAL A 655 -31.29 -24.79 -11.60
C VAL A 655 -30.52 -26.00 -12.14
N ALA A 656 -29.22 -25.86 -12.40
CA ALA A 656 -28.39 -26.98 -12.85
C ALA A 656 -28.32 -28.11 -11.80
N PHE A 657 -28.20 -27.76 -10.51
CA PHE A 657 -28.20 -28.74 -9.44
C PHE A 657 -29.55 -29.44 -9.29
N SER A 658 -30.66 -28.70 -9.42
CA SER A 658 -32.01 -29.26 -9.41
C SER A 658 -32.24 -30.23 -10.57
N ALA A 659 -31.64 -29.97 -11.73
CA ALA A 659 -31.65 -30.88 -12.89
C ALA A 659 -30.69 -32.08 -12.77
N GLY A 660 -30.00 -32.26 -11.63
CA GLY A 660 -29.02 -33.32 -11.42
C GLY A 660 -27.66 -33.08 -12.10
N ALA A 661 -27.51 -31.97 -12.82
CA ALA A 661 -26.28 -31.59 -13.51
C ALA A 661 -25.28 -30.90 -12.57
N LEU A 662 -24.89 -31.58 -11.49
CA LEU A 662 -24.07 -31.03 -10.40
C LEU A 662 -22.72 -30.46 -10.87
N SER A 663 -22.13 -31.01 -11.94
CA SER A 663 -20.84 -30.53 -12.46
C SER A 663 -20.97 -29.40 -13.48
N ALA A 664 -22.16 -29.13 -14.03
CA ALA A 664 -22.35 -28.18 -15.12
C ALA A 664 -21.91 -26.75 -14.78
N PRO A 665 -22.20 -26.18 -13.58
CA PRO A 665 -21.76 -24.83 -13.25
C PRO A 665 -20.23 -24.66 -13.26
N PHE A 666 -19.49 -25.70 -12.87
CA PHE A 666 -18.03 -25.69 -12.88
C PHE A 666 -17.46 -25.71 -14.30
N PHE A 667 -18.02 -26.54 -15.19
CA PHE A 667 -17.61 -26.56 -16.59
C PHE A 667 -17.97 -25.27 -17.32
N ILE A 668 -19.19 -24.76 -17.12
CA ILE A 668 -19.61 -23.48 -17.69
C ILE A 668 -18.70 -22.36 -17.20
N ALA A 669 -18.45 -22.28 -15.89
CA ALA A 669 -17.52 -21.30 -15.32
C ALA A 669 -16.12 -21.39 -15.95
N GLY A 670 -15.55 -22.60 -16.01
CA GLY A 670 -14.23 -22.83 -16.59
C GLY A 670 -14.17 -22.45 -18.07
N VAL A 671 -15.15 -22.84 -18.87
CA VAL A 671 -15.23 -22.47 -20.31
C VAL A 671 -15.34 -20.96 -20.48
N LEU A 672 -16.21 -20.30 -19.72
CA LEU A 672 -16.38 -18.85 -19.78
C LEU A 672 -15.12 -18.10 -19.32
N LYS A 673 -14.38 -18.62 -18.33
CA LYS A 673 -13.09 -18.06 -17.87
C LYS A 673 -12.02 -18.16 -18.96
N ILE A 674 -11.90 -19.31 -19.64
CA ILE A 674 -10.97 -19.50 -20.76
C ILE A 674 -11.33 -18.57 -21.92
N LEU A 675 -12.62 -18.48 -22.24
CA LEU A 675 -13.12 -17.56 -23.27
C LEU A 675 -12.80 -16.11 -22.89
N TYR A 676 -13.02 -15.72 -21.64
CA TYR A 676 -12.66 -14.41 -21.11
C TYR A 676 -11.16 -14.12 -21.29
N ASP A 677 -10.28 -15.02 -20.87
CA ASP A 677 -8.82 -14.86 -20.99
C ASP A 677 -8.41 -14.71 -22.46
N GLY A 678 -8.97 -15.57 -23.33
CA GLY A 678 -8.75 -15.51 -24.78
C GLY A 678 -9.25 -14.21 -25.39
N LEU A 679 -10.44 -13.73 -25.00
CA LEU A 679 -11.01 -12.48 -25.48
C LEU A 679 -10.22 -11.27 -24.98
N ILE A 680 -9.76 -11.26 -23.73
CA ILE A 680 -8.84 -10.22 -23.22
C ILE A 680 -7.59 -10.18 -24.08
N TYR A 681 -6.93 -11.34 -24.27
CA TYR A 681 -5.71 -11.40 -25.05
C TYR A 681 -5.93 -10.93 -26.48
N LEU A 682 -6.94 -11.43 -27.19
CA LEU A 682 -7.22 -11.06 -28.57
C LEU A 682 -7.59 -9.58 -28.72
N THR A 683 -8.36 -9.03 -27.78
CA THR A 683 -8.82 -7.63 -27.81
C THR A 683 -7.69 -6.65 -27.51
N PHE A 684 -6.79 -7.01 -26.60
CA PHE A 684 -5.81 -6.07 -26.03
C PHE A 684 -4.35 -6.36 -26.37
N ARG A 685 -4.01 -7.48 -27.03
CA ARG A 685 -2.63 -7.81 -27.46
C ARG A 685 -1.92 -6.73 -28.28
N ASN A 686 -2.69 -5.86 -28.94
CA ASN A 686 -2.17 -4.76 -29.77
C ASN A 686 -2.31 -3.39 -29.10
N VAL A 687 -2.96 -3.32 -27.93
CA VAL A 687 -3.21 -2.08 -27.19
C VAL A 687 -2.12 -1.96 -26.13
N HIS A 688 -1.08 -1.21 -26.47
CA HIS A 688 0.06 -1.01 -25.60
C HIS A 688 -0.15 0.22 -24.71
N PRO A 689 0.11 0.14 -23.40
CA PRO A 689 0.19 1.30 -22.52
C PRO A 689 1.21 2.33 -23.04
N PRO A 690 1.08 3.63 -22.68
CA PRO A 690 1.99 4.68 -23.14
C PRO A 690 3.48 4.35 -22.92
N GLU A 691 3.79 3.80 -21.75
CA GLU A 691 5.14 3.39 -21.35
C GLU A 691 5.75 2.32 -22.27
N GLU A 692 4.91 1.42 -22.78
CA GLU A 692 5.33 0.35 -23.67
C GLU A 692 5.42 0.83 -25.13
N ARG A 693 4.57 1.78 -25.55
CA ARG A 693 4.67 2.46 -26.84
C ARG A 693 6.00 3.20 -26.97
N ASP A 694 6.37 3.99 -25.95
CA ASP A 694 7.65 4.71 -25.90
C ASP A 694 8.83 3.74 -26.01
N ARG A 695 8.75 2.59 -25.34
CA ARG A 695 9.79 1.56 -25.39
C ARG A 695 9.89 0.89 -26.77
N LEU A 696 8.76 0.62 -27.41
CA LEU A 696 8.69 0.04 -28.76
C LEU A 696 9.17 1.04 -29.83
N GLU A 697 8.85 2.32 -29.70
CA GLU A 697 9.34 3.37 -30.56
C GLU A 697 10.86 3.54 -30.44
N ARG A 698 11.41 3.55 -29.23
CA ARG A 698 12.86 3.54 -29.00
C ARG A 698 13.53 2.31 -29.61
N ARG A 699 12.92 1.11 -29.49
CA ARG A 699 13.43 -0.12 -30.13
C ARG A 699 13.38 -0.06 -31.66
N ARG A 700 12.31 0.49 -32.24
CA ARG A 700 12.18 0.68 -33.69
C ARG A 700 13.19 1.72 -34.21
N ALA A 701 13.39 2.82 -33.48
CA ALA A 701 14.39 3.82 -33.78
C ALA A 701 15.81 3.23 -33.73
N ALA A 702 16.13 2.42 -32.71
CA ALA A 702 17.40 1.72 -32.60
C ALA A 702 17.63 0.72 -33.75
N LYS A 703 16.60 -0.04 -34.17
CA LYS A 703 16.67 -0.94 -35.33
C LYS A 703 16.91 -0.18 -36.65
N ARG A 704 16.24 0.96 -36.85
CA ARG A 704 16.44 1.82 -38.04
C ARG A 704 17.87 2.37 -38.09
N ALA A 705 18.39 2.85 -36.96
CA ALA A 705 19.77 3.34 -36.85
C ALA A 705 20.82 2.24 -37.05
N ALA A 706 20.54 1.00 -36.62
CA ALA A 706 21.42 -0.14 -36.87
C ALA A 706 21.42 -0.55 -38.35
N SER A 707 20.27 -0.50 -39.02
CA SER A 707 20.16 -0.83 -40.45
C SER A 707 20.86 0.22 -41.33
N SER A 708 20.74 1.52 -41.02
CA SER A 708 21.42 2.56 -41.80
C SER A 708 22.95 2.53 -41.65
N ARG A 709 23.46 2.13 -40.47
CA ARG A 709 24.90 1.90 -40.24
C ARG A 709 25.43 0.64 -40.95
N ALA A 710 24.57 -0.33 -41.24
CA ALA A 710 24.95 -1.51 -42.00
C ALA A 710 25.05 -1.18 -43.49
N GLU A 711 24.09 -0.43 -44.05
CA GLU A 711 24.10 0.01 -45.44
C GLU A 711 25.28 0.95 -45.75
N SER A 712 25.63 1.86 -44.83
CA SER A 712 26.77 2.77 -45.01
C SER A 712 28.15 2.11 -44.89
N ARG A 713 28.22 0.81 -44.55
CA ARG A 713 29.46 0.02 -44.51
C ARG A 713 29.65 -0.86 -45.74
N THR A 714 28.62 -0.95 -46.59
CA THR A 714 28.60 -1.76 -47.83
C THR A 714 28.67 -0.92 -49.11
N THR A 715 28.64 0.41 -48.99
CA THR A 715 29.02 1.39 -50.02
C THR A 715 30.34 2.04 -49.65
#